data_AF-A0A2E3PAQ4-F1
#
_entry.id   AF-A0A2E3PAQ4-F1
#
_cell.length_a   1.000
_cell.length_b   1.000
_cell.length_c   1.000
_cell.angle_alpha   90.00
_cell.angle_beta   90.00
_cell.angle_gamma   90.00
#
_symmetry.space_group_name_H-M   'P 1'
#
loop_
_entity.id
_entity.type
_entity.pdbx_description
1 polymer ?
#
loop_
_entity_poly.entity_id
_entity_poly.type
_entity_poly.pdbx_seq_one_letter_code
_entity_poly.pdbx_strand_id
1 'polypeptide(L)'
;MVSMPFSLTAAWTEENRYAAAEACEMLLSNTSASDIRWALAQGGLAPAIAPAQAHLLRPGNSLAVPLAQDQALWIAGDPMARAVIDIFDNAGDRDRALASRAALVSLAAASQRPDGEEIRADGLSYVWSAGAGLIPDLPGLRPGNTVALEHFGAVGDGLTDDTPAWNAANDYLESLGGGVIQGGLQKTYGLTNTTIASQVTFRGHGQGRGGLKALASSDGTTGWLTNRDVGANGSRTCLRPQILDCDLDGTDLPFARWLSRADGTPVTDPAADYVMGSGALAAGISGVALSAVVSGGEVTGVTIDAGGTGWNGHPTHPYQPSTVMLRFDGGGGTGAKGHATISGGTLSAVTLSRGGSGYVSAPTVTTMGGFADIALLTDPAVDRRNPDYAEAGAGVFLKQTIGARIENVRFIGFRRMTLGEGGGLNTVFRNLEFIDCGKDDDAMHCIWTQSVGNPKAPTATFCDTQNILIEDVHIDGAERSAVAFMPTRGGTIRRLQAKGCGEATIFINAKANYNGGKILIEDCDLLDGYMTDLVSHMIEINGARDITIRGNRIRGGVETAINCPGCRNLRIIDNTFIDNITNATKTGDGRKPFGPFTERFGFNVGERPECAEELSISEGSLFWVGTLGGSGCDNVIFRGNRFEDSRAVHPGHVFAQVKSGGDNLAGDLTVIDNDFSALPAGMALWKTANDNVFQPAMPLRIAGNRGHVSDAPVIETVSLTGTGVFAVTPGFRPSHVRVYAHTSDVNDLRAAIGEFTWTRDGSRNDFSWSLAADASGNFETRFFSSDVVRITDQFANQVCRVEFSNWKEDGFALNTVLLTENCTLKLVCCP
;
A
#
# COMPACT_ATOMS: atom_id res chain seq x y z
N MET A 1 47.86 -12.36 16.61
CA MET A 1 46.87 -13.40 16.24
C MET A 1 47.43 -14.16 15.06
N VAL A 2 47.71 -15.45 15.23
CA VAL A 2 48.11 -16.31 14.11
C VAL A 2 46.91 -17.16 13.76
N SER A 3 46.12 -16.70 12.80
CA SER A 3 45.04 -17.50 12.23
C SER A 3 45.64 -18.46 11.21
N MET A 4 45.43 -19.76 11.42
CA MET A 4 45.91 -20.78 10.49
C MET A 4 44.70 -21.37 9.76
N PRO A 5 44.51 -21.07 8.46
CA PRO A 5 43.47 -21.69 7.67
C PRO A 5 43.84 -23.14 7.38
N PHE A 6 42.94 -24.07 7.72
CA PHE A 6 43.10 -25.48 7.43
C PHE A 6 42.09 -25.93 6.37
N SER A 7 42.60 -26.48 5.27
CA SER A 7 41.77 -27.15 4.26
C SER A 7 41.62 -28.62 4.64
N LEU A 8 40.38 -29.05 4.92
CA LEU A 8 40.10 -30.44 5.27
C LEU A 8 40.18 -31.26 3.98
N THR A 9 40.94 -32.35 3.99
CA THR A 9 41.02 -33.26 2.83
C THR A 9 40.45 -34.63 3.21
N ALA A 10 39.91 -35.35 2.24
CA ALA A 10 39.28 -36.66 2.48
C ALA A 10 40.28 -37.77 2.88
N ALA A 11 41.59 -37.58 2.67
CA ALA A 11 42.64 -38.56 2.96
C ALA A 11 43.55 -38.11 4.12
N TRP A 12 43.51 -38.85 5.22
CA TRP A 12 44.23 -38.55 6.46
C TRP A 12 45.61 -39.21 6.47
N THR A 13 46.67 -38.43 6.43
CA THR A 13 48.08 -38.86 6.55
C THR A 13 48.67 -38.41 7.88
N GLU A 14 49.88 -38.89 8.20
CA GLU A 14 50.62 -38.44 9.39
C GLU A 14 51.05 -36.96 9.32
N GLU A 15 51.10 -36.41 8.12
CA GLU A 15 51.57 -35.04 7.84
C GLU A 15 50.47 -33.97 7.98
N ASN A 16 49.21 -34.30 7.66
CA ASN A 16 48.09 -33.36 7.78
C ASN A 16 47.36 -33.45 9.14
N ARG A 17 47.79 -34.33 10.06
CA ARG A 17 47.11 -34.61 11.34
C ARG A 17 47.68 -33.94 12.60
N TYR A 18 48.82 -33.26 12.55
CA TYR A 18 49.54 -32.78 13.76
C TYR A 18 49.68 -31.24 13.92
N ALA A 19 48.86 -30.42 13.25
CA ALA A 19 49.11 -28.97 13.20
C ALA A 19 48.23 -28.08 14.11
N ALA A 20 47.58 -28.59 15.16
CA ALA A 20 46.77 -27.75 16.06
C ALA A 20 46.77 -28.15 17.55
N ALA A 21 47.76 -28.93 18.03
CA ALA A 21 47.62 -29.66 19.29
C ALA A 21 48.20 -28.99 20.56
N GLU A 22 48.76 -27.78 20.53
CA GLU A 22 49.34 -27.18 21.77
C GLU A 22 48.88 -25.75 22.10
N ALA A 23 48.04 -25.09 21.29
CA ALA A 23 47.69 -23.69 21.55
C ALA A 23 46.31 -23.19 21.07
N CYS A 24 45.42 -24.03 20.53
CA CYS A 24 44.12 -23.51 20.09
C CYS A 24 43.16 -23.33 21.27
N GLU A 25 42.72 -22.10 21.51
CA GLU A 25 41.65 -21.81 22.47
C GLU A 25 40.28 -21.74 21.78
N MET A 26 40.22 -21.47 20.46
CA MET A 26 38.96 -21.29 19.73
C MET A 26 38.97 -21.86 18.31
N LEU A 27 37.86 -22.51 17.94
CA LEU A 27 37.59 -23.02 16.60
C LEU A 27 36.46 -22.21 15.94
N LEU A 28 36.63 -21.82 14.67
CA LEU A 28 35.66 -21.08 13.88
C LEU A 28 35.29 -21.84 12.59
N SER A 29 33.99 -21.93 12.29
CA SER A 29 33.53 -22.36 10.97
C SER A 29 33.34 -21.15 10.05
N ASN A 30 34.17 -21.04 9.02
CA ASN A 30 34.07 -19.98 8.01
C ASN A 30 33.45 -20.46 6.69
N THR A 31 32.93 -21.70 6.65
CA THR A 31 32.23 -22.18 5.45
C THR A 31 30.79 -21.70 5.46
N SER A 32 30.28 -21.28 4.30
CA SER A 32 28.88 -20.85 4.15
C SER A 32 27.89 -22.00 4.03
N ALA A 33 28.34 -23.26 3.94
CA ALA A 33 27.48 -24.39 3.56
C ALA A 33 27.77 -25.74 4.20
N SER A 34 28.79 -25.90 5.06
CA SER A 34 29.20 -27.21 5.57
C SER A 34 29.34 -27.29 7.09
N ASP A 35 28.94 -28.44 7.61
CA ASP A 35 29.03 -28.82 9.02
C ASP A 35 30.43 -29.36 9.34
N ILE A 36 31.08 -28.81 10.37
CA ILE A 36 32.39 -29.27 10.85
C ILE A 36 32.17 -30.15 12.08
N ARG A 37 32.72 -31.36 12.08
CA ARG A 37 32.62 -32.29 13.21
C ARG A 37 33.96 -32.43 13.92
N TRP A 38 33.96 -32.52 15.25
CA TRP A 38 35.21 -32.64 16.01
C TRP A 38 35.08 -33.49 17.29
N ALA A 39 36.22 -34.00 17.77
CA ALA A 39 36.32 -34.77 19.01
C ALA A 39 37.66 -34.53 19.73
N LEU A 40 37.69 -34.70 21.05
CA LEU A 40 38.92 -34.66 21.85
C LEU A 40 39.50 -36.07 22.00
N ALA A 41 40.82 -36.19 21.94
CA ALA A 41 41.52 -37.44 22.21
C ALA A 41 42.77 -37.20 23.07
N GLN A 42 43.16 -38.22 23.86
CA GLN A 42 44.43 -38.21 24.59
C GLN A 42 45.53 -38.89 23.79
N GLY A 43 46.75 -38.34 23.86
CA GLY A 43 47.96 -39.02 23.35
C GLY A 43 48.16 -39.00 21.83
N GLY A 44 47.54 -38.06 21.12
CA GLY A 44 47.79 -37.83 19.69
C GLY A 44 47.37 -38.94 18.72
N LEU A 45 46.61 -39.95 19.20
CA LEU A 45 46.03 -41.02 18.39
C LEU A 45 44.58 -40.70 18.02
N ALA A 46 44.16 -41.11 16.82
CA ALA A 46 42.80 -40.88 16.34
C ALA A 46 41.78 -41.57 17.27
N PRO A 47 40.77 -40.86 17.78
CA PRO A 47 39.76 -41.48 18.62
C PRO A 47 38.93 -42.43 17.75
N ALA A 48 38.70 -43.65 18.21
CA ALA A 48 37.84 -44.64 17.54
C ALA A 48 36.35 -44.29 17.72
N ILE A 49 35.98 -43.08 17.30
CA ILE A 49 34.63 -42.52 17.48
C ILE A 49 33.97 -42.44 16.10
N ALA A 50 32.76 -42.98 15.99
CA ALA A 50 31.98 -42.85 14.76
C ALA A 50 31.62 -41.37 14.52
N PRO A 51 31.62 -40.86 13.27
CA PRO A 51 31.34 -39.44 12.98
C PRO A 51 30.02 -38.90 13.57
N ALA A 52 29.05 -39.76 13.88
CA ALA A 52 27.79 -39.40 14.54
C ALA A 52 27.94 -38.99 16.01
N GLN A 53 29.04 -39.32 16.67
CA GLN A 53 29.29 -39.08 18.10
C GLN A 53 30.23 -37.89 18.36
N ALA A 54 30.67 -37.20 17.29
CA ALA A 54 31.47 -35.99 17.36
C ALA A 54 30.59 -34.74 17.59
N HIS A 55 31.17 -33.70 18.19
CA HIS A 55 30.52 -32.41 18.35
C HIS A 55 30.40 -31.68 17.01
N LEU A 56 29.30 -30.94 16.82
CA LEU A 56 29.00 -30.24 15.58
C LEU A 56 29.20 -28.72 15.71
N LEU A 57 29.93 -28.12 14.77
CA LEU A 57 30.09 -26.67 14.62
C LEU A 57 29.53 -26.21 13.26
N ARG A 58 28.56 -25.28 13.31
CA ARG A 58 27.82 -24.76 12.13
C ARG A 58 28.44 -23.47 11.57
N PRO A 59 28.15 -23.11 10.31
CA PRO A 59 28.55 -21.83 9.69
C PRO A 59 28.34 -20.62 10.60
N GLY A 60 29.39 -19.81 10.78
CA GLY A 60 29.33 -18.56 11.56
C GLY A 60 29.36 -18.74 13.10
N ASN A 61 29.41 -19.98 13.60
CA ASN A 61 29.57 -20.23 15.03
C ASN A 61 31.05 -20.32 15.42
N SER A 62 31.33 -19.93 16.67
CA SER A 62 32.59 -20.15 17.36
C SER A 62 32.42 -21.09 18.54
N LEU A 63 33.46 -21.83 18.88
CA LEU A 63 33.51 -22.60 20.12
C LEU A 63 34.92 -22.53 20.72
N ALA A 64 34.98 -22.17 22.01
CA ALA A 64 36.20 -22.24 22.78
C ALA A 64 36.42 -23.66 23.31
N VAL A 65 37.60 -24.24 23.07
CA VAL A 65 37.92 -25.62 23.46
C VAL A 65 39.23 -25.62 24.23
N PRO A 66 39.19 -25.63 25.58
CA PRO A 66 40.40 -25.72 26.38
C PRO A 66 40.99 -27.14 26.28
N LEU A 67 42.27 -27.25 25.93
CA LEU A 67 43.02 -28.51 25.88
C LEU A 67 43.93 -28.63 27.10
N ALA A 68 43.86 -29.77 27.80
CA ALA A 68 44.84 -30.11 28.82
C ALA A 68 46.17 -30.55 28.19
N GLN A 69 47.25 -30.49 28.98
CA GLN A 69 48.57 -30.99 28.59
C GLN A 69 48.49 -32.49 28.30
N ASP A 70 48.49 -32.88 27.01
CA ASP A 70 48.33 -34.24 26.42
C ASP A 70 47.06 -34.49 25.59
N GLN A 71 46.15 -33.51 25.52
CA GLN A 71 44.93 -33.59 24.72
C GLN A 71 45.13 -33.00 23.33
N ALA A 72 44.46 -33.59 22.34
CA ALA A 72 44.43 -33.12 20.96
C ALA A 72 43.00 -32.99 20.45
N LEU A 73 42.78 -32.00 19.59
CA LEU A 73 41.52 -31.76 18.89
C LEU A 73 41.54 -32.44 17.51
N TRP A 74 40.57 -33.31 17.25
CA TRP A 74 40.37 -34.01 15.97
C TRP A 74 39.20 -33.39 15.20
N ILE A 75 39.39 -33.01 13.94
CA ILE A 75 38.38 -32.30 13.15
C ILE A 75 38.15 -33.01 11.81
N ALA A 76 36.93 -33.46 11.54
CA ALA A 76 36.52 -34.08 10.29
C ALA A 76 35.46 -33.22 9.57
N GLY A 77 35.63 -33.08 8.25
CA GLY A 77 34.68 -32.40 7.37
C GLY A 77 34.83 -32.87 5.93
N ASP A 78 33.86 -32.52 5.10
CA ASP A 78 33.89 -32.76 3.64
C ASP A 78 35.18 -32.18 3.03
N PRO A 79 35.80 -32.80 2.00
CA PRO A 79 36.98 -32.26 1.30
C PRO A 79 36.82 -30.83 0.74
N MET A 80 35.60 -30.29 0.67
CA MET A 80 35.35 -28.88 0.29
C MET A 80 35.24 -27.92 1.48
N ALA A 81 35.30 -28.40 2.73
CA ALA A 81 35.19 -27.56 3.91
C ALA A 81 36.55 -26.97 4.32
N ARG A 82 36.53 -25.68 4.69
CA ARG A 82 37.67 -24.97 5.30
C ARG A 82 37.33 -24.65 6.75
N ALA A 83 38.28 -24.88 7.65
CA ALA A 83 38.18 -24.46 9.04
C ALA A 83 39.24 -23.40 9.33
N VAL A 84 38.92 -22.46 10.21
CA VAL A 84 39.93 -21.53 10.77
C VAL A 84 40.10 -21.90 12.23
N ILE A 85 41.35 -22.23 12.59
CA ILE A 85 41.73 -22.47 13.97
C ILE A 85 42.49 -21.22 14.42
N ASP A 86 42.00 -20.58 15.47
CA ASP A 86 42.66 -19.43 16.08
C ASP A 86 43.33 -19.84 17.40
N ILE A 87 44.60 -19.44 17.50
CA ILE A 87 45.41 -19.56 18.70
C ILE A 87 45.34 -18.20 19.41
N PHE A 88 44.72 -18.19 20.59
CA PHE A 88 44.92 -17.12 21.56
C PHE A 88 46.08 -17.56 22.45
N ASP A 89 47.21 -16.83 22.39
CA ASP A 89 48.37 -17.18 23.19
C ASP A 89 48.10 -17.02 24.69
N ASN A 90 48.60 -18.01 25.41
CA ASN A 90 48.54 -18.21 26.84
C ASN A 90 49.00 -16.98 27.64
N ALA A 91 48.16 -16.51 28.57
CA ALA A 91 48.43 -15.75 29.81
C ALA A 91 49.31 -14.47 29.80
N GLY A 92 50.16 -14.19 28.80
CA GLY A 92 51.03 -13.02 28.72
C GLY A 92 50.37 -11.77 28.14
N ASP A 93 49.25 -11.92 27.43
CA ASP A 93 48.47 -10.80 26.88
C ASP A 93 47.51 -10.16 27.92
N ARG A 94 47.47 -10.69 29.14
CA ARG A 94 46.73 -10.08 30.26
C ARG A 94 47.27 -8.71 30.66
N ASP A 95 48.50 -8.37 30.28
CA ASP A 95 49.11 -7.07 30.60
C ASP A 95 48.69 -5.94 29.62
N ARG A 96 47.99 -6.24 28.52
CA ARG A 96 47.58 -5.24 27.51
C ARG A 96 46.08 -5.18 27.23
N ALA A 97 45.31 -6.13 27.76
CA ALA A 97 43.86 -6.07 27.81
C ALA A 97 43.42 -5.29 29.05
N LEU A 98 42.88 -4.10 28.84
CA LEU A 98 42.29 -3.32 29.91
C LEU A 98 40.91 -3.89 30.26
N ALA A 99 40.61 -3.89 31.56
CA ALA A 99 39.36 -4.43 32.09
C ALA A 99 38.12 -3.63 31.65
N SER A 100 38.28 -2.38 31.20
CA SER A 100 37.19 -1.57 30.68
C SER A 100 37.65 -0.44 29.77
N ARG A 101 36.73 0.08 28.95
CA ARG A 101 36.93 1.30 28.17
C ARG A 101 37.25 2.51 29.06
N ALA A 102 36.69 2.59 30.26
CA ALA A 102 37.03 3.64 31.23
C ALA A 102 38.52 3.58 31.67
N ALA A 103 39.06 2.37 31.82
CA ALA A 103 40.50 2.20 32.06
C ALA A 103 41.33 2.62 30.82
N LEU A 104 40.82 2.38 29.61
CA LEU A 104 41.45 2.86 28.38
C LEU A 104 41.46 4.38 28.26
N VAL A 105 40.36 5.06 28.62
CA VAL A 105 40.29 6.53 28.68
C VAL A 105 41.35 7.09 29.63
N SER A 106 41.48 6.49 30.81
CA SER A 106 42.50 6.90 31.80
C SER A 106 43.92 6.70 31.27
N LEU A 107 44.17 5.60 30.54
CA LEU A 107 45.46 5.32 29.92
C LEU A 107 45.79 6.30 28.80
N ALA A 108 44.84 6.56 27.90
CA ALA A 108 45.01 7.43 26.74
C ALA A 108 45.36 8.87 27.15
N ALA A 109 44.78 9.34 28.25
CA ALA A 109 45.11 10.66 28.82
C ALA A 109 46.52 10.73 29.44
N ALA A 110 47.08 9.61 29.88
CA ALA A 110 48.28 9.58 30.71
C ALA A 110 49.57 9.22 29.96
N SER A 111 49.50 8.65 28.75
CA SER A 111 50.70 8.08 28.11
C SER A 111 50.61 8.08 26.59
N GLN A 112 51.66 8.59 25.94
CA GLN A 112 51.88 8.39 24.50
C GLN A 112 52.41 6.97 24.24
N ARG A 113 51.98 6.36 23.13
CA ARG A 113 52.43 5.03 22.70
C ARG A 113 52.96 5.04 21.26
N PRO A 114 53.69 3.99 20.84
CA PRO A 114 54.06 3.80 19.44
C PRO A 114 52.86 3.69 18.50
N ASP A 115 52.96 4.34 17.35
CA ASP A 115 51.96 4.21 16.28
C ASP A 115 51.83 2.77 15.80
N GLY A 116 50.59 2.34 15.58
CA GLY A 116 50.25 0.98 15.18
C GLY A 116 50.11 -0.01 16.35
N GLU A 117 50.37 0.40 17.60
CA GLU A 117 50.18 -0.48 18.75
C GLU A 117 48.69 -0.80 18.96
N GLU A 118 48.33 -2.09 18.99
CA GLU A 118 46.99 -2.55 19.34
C GLU A 118 46.82 -2.60 20.87
N ILE A 119 45.72 -2.05 21.35
CA ILE A 119 45.26 -2.08 22.75
C ILE A 119 43.85 -2.64 22.76
N ARG A 120 43.55 -3.52 23.72
CA ARG A 120 42.20 -4.09 23.85
C ARG A 120 41.52 -3.61 25.11
N ALA A 121 40.23 -3.28 25.01
CA ALA A 121 39.39 -2.93 26.14
C ALA A 121 37.94 -3.35 25.85
N ASP A 122 37.25 -3.94 26.83
CA ASP A 122 35.86 -4.46 26.68
C ASP A 122 35.64 -5.36 25.45
N GLY A 123 36.65 -6.17 25.12
CA GLY A 123 36.60 -7.07 23.97
C GLY A 123 36.76 -6.38 22.61
N LEU A 124 37.01 -5.07 22.59
CA LEU A 124 37.23 -4.26 21.39
C LEU A 124 38.72 -3.98 21.19
N SER A 125 39.08 -3.82 19.93
CA SER A 125 40.45 -3.52 19.50
C SER A 125 40.56 -2.03 19.15
N TYR A 126 41.56 -1.36 19.71
CA TYR A 126 41.93 0.01 19.42
C TYR A 126 43.37 0.04 18.94
N VAL A 127 43.69 0.92 18.00
CA VAL A 127 45.06 1.09 17.50
C VAL A 127 45.54 2.49 17.84
N TRP A 128 46.71 2.57 18.45
CA TRP A 128 47.37 3.85 18.68
C TRP A 128 47.81 4.48 17.37
N SER A 129 47.52 5.76 17.21
CA SER A 129 47.87 6.56 16.05
C SER A 129 48.05 8.00 16.51
N ALA A 130 49.29 8.47 16.51
CA ALA A 130 49.64 9.83 16.86
C ALA A 130 48.79 10.82 16.04
N GLY A 131 48.19 11.78 16.74
CA GLY A 131 47.29 12.77 16.12
C GLY A 131 45.86 12.29 15.87
N ALA A 132 45.50 11.04 16.19
CA ALA A 132 44.09 10.64 16.22
C ALA A 132 43.35 11.43 17.31
N GLY A 133 42.25 12.08 16.96
CA GLY A 133 41.43 12.86 17.90
C GLY A 133 39.94 12.79 17.59
N LEU A 134 39.54 11.85 16.74
CA LEU A 134 38.16 11.70 16.28
C LEU A 134 37.28 10.89 17.23
N ILE A 135 37.87 10.19 18.21
CA ILE A 135 37.15 9.68 19.39
C ILE A 135 37.40 10.67 20.53
N PRO A 136 36.42 11.50 20.93
CA PRO A 136 36.66 12.68 21.77
C PRO A 136 37.36 12.41 23.12
N ASP A 137 37.11 11.26 23.72
CA ASP A 137 37.64 10.86 25.03
C ASP A 137 38.79 9.85 24.95
N LEU A 138 39.23 9.49 23.74
CA LEU A 138 40.35 8.58 23.49
C LEU A 138 41.38 9.21 22.53
N PRO A 139 42.05 10.32 22.93
CA PRO A 139 43.07 10.94 22.10
C PRO A 139 44.22 9.97 21.82
N GLY A 140 44.71 9.98 20.58
CA GLY A 140 45.75 9.08 20.11
C GLY A 140 45.27 7.67 19.75
N LEU A 141 43.97 7.37 19.85
CA LEU A 141 43.41 6.06 19.51
C LEU A 141 42.36 6.14 18.42
N ARG A 142 42.29 5.07 17.61
CA ARG A 142 41.24 4.82 16.63
C ARG A 142 40.74 3.38 16.76
N PRO A 143 39.55 3.03 16.25
CA PRO A 143 39.11 1.63 16.19
C PRO A 143 40.13 0.80 15.40
N GLY A 144 40.47 -0.38 15.90
CA GLY A 144 41.55 -1.21 15.37
C GLY A 144 41.16 -2.02 14.14
N ASN A 145 39.91 -2.51 14.09
CA ASN A 145 39.37 -3.26 12.96
C ASN A 145 37.96 -2.75 12.62
N THR A 146 36.92 -3.42 13.13
CA THR A 146 35.52 -3.06 12.91
C THR A 146 35.14 -1.86 13.76
N VAL A 147 34.53 -0.84 13.15
CA VAL A 147 33.99 0.31 13.89
C VAL A 147 32.69 -0.12 14.56
N ALA A 148 32.72 -0.28 15.88
CA ALA A 148 31.54 -0.56 16.72
C ALA A 148 31.16 0.68 17.55
N LEU A 149 29.88 0.83 17.89
CA LEU A 149 29.37 1.98 18.65
C LEU A 149 30.01 2.12 20.04
N GLU A 150 30.39 1.00 20.65
CA GLU A 150 31.07 0.94 21.93
C GLU A 150 32.47 1.57 21.91
N HIS A 151 33.13 1.66 20.75
CA HIS A 151 34.38 2.42 20.64
C HIS A 151 34.16 3.88 21.05
N PHE A 152 32.95 4.40 20.82
CA PHE A 152 32.52 5.76 21.11
C PHE A 152 31.70 5.87 22.42
N GLY A 153 31.69 4.80 23.22
CA GLY A 153 31.10 4.81 24.56
C GLY A 153 29.62 4.40 24.63
N ALA A 154 29.06 3.83 23.55
CA ALA A 154 27.70 3.31 23.61
C ALA A 154 27.55 2.14 24.60
N VAL A 155 26.39 2.05 25.24
CA VAL A 155 26.03 0.99 26.18
C VAL A 155 25.31 -0.14 25.46
N GLY A 156 24.25 0.17 24.70
CA GLY A 156 23.48 -0.81 23.94
C GLY A 156 22.45 -1.60 24.76
N ASP A 157 21.83 -0.97 25.77
CA ASP A 157 20.79 -1.56 26.63
C ASP A 157 19.34 -1.19 26.25
N GLY A 158 19.17 -0.35 25.23
CA GLY A 158 17.88 0.15 24.72
C GLY A 158 17.27 1.26 25.56
N LEU A 159 17.93 1.70 26.63
CA LEU A 159 17.43 2.68 27.59
C LEU A 159 18.35 3.90 27.71
N THR A 160 19.66 3.66 27.69
CA THR A 160 20.69 4.70 27.71
C THR A 160 20.67 5.48 26.40
N ASP A 161 20.84 6.79 26.48
CA ASP A 161 21.00 7.65 25.32
C ASP A 161 22.38 7.47 24.68
N ASP A 162 22.42 6.58 23.69
CA ASP A 162 23.59 6.26 22.88
C ASP A 162 23.77 7.24 21.69
N THR A 163 22.92 8.27 21.57
CA THR A 163 22.97 9.26 20.47
C THR A 163 24.35 9.94 20.34
N PRO A 164 25.04 10.33 21.43
CA PRO A 164 26.38 10.90 21.32
C PRO A 164 27.40 9.95 20.69
N ALA A 165 27.36 8.67 21.07
CA ALA A 165 28.24 7.63 20.52
C ALA A 165 27.91 7.34 19.04
N TRP A 166 26.61 7.31 18.70
CA TRP A 166 26.13 7.20 17.32
C TRP A 166 26.64 8.34 16.44
N ASN A 167 26.52 9.59 16.89
CA ASN A 167 26.97 10.77 16.15
C ASN A 167 28.48 10.74 15.95
N ALA A 168 29.25 10.42 17.00
CA ALA A 168 30.70 10.32 16.91
C ALA A 168 31.16 9.21 15.94
N ALA A 169 30.47 8.07 15.90
CA ALA A 169 30.75 7.00 14.95
C ALA A 169 30.47 7.41 13.50
N ASN A 170 29.37 8.14 13.26
CA ASN A 170 29.05 8.70 11.95
C ASN A 170 30.10 9.73 11.51
N ASP A 171 30.47 10.67 12.38
CA ASP A 171 31.49 11.70 12.09
C ASP A 171 32.85 11.06 11.78
N TYR A 172 33.21 10.03 12.56
CA TYR A 172 34.43 9.26 12.33
C TYR A 172 34.44 8.63 10.93
N LEU A 173 33.41 7.87 10.57
CA LEU A 173 33.36 7.20 9.27
C LEU A 173 33.21 8.16 8.10
N GLU A 174 32.43 9.23 8.26
CA GLU A 174 32.28 10.28 7.24
C GLU A 174 33.63 10.92 6.93
N SER A 175 34.46 11.19 7.95
CA SER A 175 35.81 11.73 7.76
C SER A 175 36.75 10.79 6.99
N LEU A 176 36.44 9.48 6.97
CA LEU A 176 37.18 8.46 6.23
C LEU A 176 36.57 8.17 4.83
N GLY A 177 35.49 8.86 4.47
CA GLY A 177 34.76 8.65 3.21
C GLY A 177 33.69 7.56 3.26
N GLY A 178 33.32 7.08 4.44
CA GLY A 178 32.28 6.07 4.68
C GLY A 178 32.80 4.81 5.36
N GLY A 179 31.90 3.84 5.57
CA GLY A 179 32.24 2.56 6.20
C GLY A 179 31.05 1.93 6.92
N VAL A 180 31.35 0.92 7.75
CA VAL A 180 30.33 0.16 8.49
C VAL A 180 30.46 0.43 9.98
N ILE A 181 29.37 0.88 10.60
CA ILE A 181 29.14 0.82 12.04
C ILE A 181 28.52 -0.55 12.33
N GLN A 182 29.27 -1.41 13.02
CA GLN A 182 28.80 -2.70 13.49
C GLN A 182 28.11 -2.54 14.84
N GLY A 183 26.81 -2.81 14.90
CA GLY A 183 26.11 -2.99 16.17
C GLY A 183 26.61 -4.26 16.87
N GLY A 184 26.66 -4.25 18.19
CA GLY A 184 27.03 -5.39 19.01
C GLY A 184 25.93 -6.45 19.06
N LEU A 185 26.32 -7.70 19.24
CA LEU A 185 25.40 -8.84 19.30
C LEU A 185 24.45 -8.71 20.51
N GLN A 186 23.14 -8.82 20.26
CA GLN A 186 22.09 -8.72 21.30
C GLN A 186 22.05 -7.36 22.01
N LYS A 187 22.60 -6.32 21.38
CA LYS A 187 22.56 -4.95 21.89
C LYS A 187 21.58 -4.09 21.13
N THR A 188 20.85 -3.27 21.86
CA THR A 188 19.90 -2.30 21.31
C THR A 188 20.34 -0.91 21.72
N TYR A 189 20.56 -0.01 20.78
CA TYR A 189 21.06 1.33 21.08
C TYR A 189 19.90 2.32 21.17
N GLY A 190 19.74 2.97 22.32
CA GLY A 190 18.69 3.97 22.55
C GLY A 190 19.09 5.30 21.91
N LEU A 191 18.32 5.79 20.94
CA LEU A 191 18.62 7.01 20.20
C LEU A 191 17.46 8.02 20.28
N THR A 192 17.81 9.27 20.52
CA THR A 192 16.94 10.42 20.20
C THR A 192 17.00 10.74 18.70
N ASN A 193 16.30 11.77 18.22
CA ASN A 193 16.34 12.16 16.81
C ASN A 193 17.78 12.32 16.32
N THR A 194 18.12 11.64 15.21
CA THR A 194 19.50 11.62 14.71
C THR A 194 19.57 11.42 13.20
N THR A 195 20.80 11.36 12.69
CA THR A 195 21.11 11.22 11.27
C THR A 195 22.09 10.08 10.99
N ILE A 196 22.02 9.52 9.77
CA ILE A 196 23.05 8.67 9.18
C ILE A 196 23.79 9.45 8.08
N ALA A 197 25.13 9.38 8.11
CA ALA A 197 25.98 10.10 7.16
C ALA A 197 26.07 9.41 5.78
N SER A 198 26.52 10.18 4.78
CA SER A 198 26.79 9.64 3.44
C SER A 198 27.84 8.52 3.49
N GLN A 199 27.58 7.45 2.75
CA GLN A 199 28.42 6.25 2.62
C GLN A 199 28.61 5.46 3.92
N VAL A 200 27.83 5.76 4.96
CA VAL A 200 27.80 5.01 6.20
C VAL A 200 26.72 3.95 6.17
N THR A 201 27.09 2.77 6.66
CA THR A 201 26.20 1.62 6.85
C THR A 201 26.12 1.32 8.34
N PHE A 202 24.92 1.28 8.91
CA PHE A 202 24.71 0.56 10.17
C PHE A 202 24.38 -0.90 9.86
N ARG A 203 25.08 -1.83 10.49
CA ARG A 203 24.82 -3.27 10.37
C ARG A 203 24.66 -3.90 11.74
N GLY A 204 23.52 -4.54 11.99
CA GLY A 204 23.30 -5.37 13.17
C GLY A 204 23.78 -6.81 12.98
N HIS A 205 23.13 -7.75 13.65
CA HIS A 205 23.45 -9.19 13.63
C HIS A 205 22.31 -10.08 13.10
N GLY A 206 21.30 -9.46 12.49
CA GLY A 206 20.07 -10.06 12.01
C GLY A 206 18.85 -9.64 12.85
N GLN A 207 17.68 -9.94 12.31
CA GLN A 207 16.39 -9.72 12.95
C GLN A 207 16.33 -10.43 14.33
N GLY A 208 15.85 -9.73 15.36
CA GLY A 208 15.73 -10.27 16.73
C GLY A 208 17.05 -10.41 17.48
N ARG A 209 18.12 -9.75 17.04
CA ARG A 209 19.45 -9.82 17.65
C ARG A 209 20.02 -8.45 18.03
N GLY A 210 19.13 -7.50 18.31
CA GLY A 210 19.47 -6.12 18.63
C GLY A 210 19.32 -5.18 17.44
N GLY A 211 19.63 -3.90 17.66
CA GLY A 211 19.43 -2.84 16.67
C GLY A 211 19.32 -1.46 17.30
N LEU A 212 18.39 -0.64 16.81
CA LEU A 212 18.21 0.74 17.25
C LEU A 212 16.81 0.93 17.84
N LYS A 213 16.70 1.71 18.92
CA LYS A 213 15.43 2.01 19.58
C LYS A 213 15.25 3.51 19.73
N ALA A 214 14.10 4.02 19.32
CA ALA A 214 13.72 5.41 19.54
C ALA A 214 13.41 5.62 21.02
N LEU A 215 14.02 6.65 21.61
CA LEU A 215 13.74 7.04 22.99
C LEU A 215 12.54 8.01 23.08
N ALA A 216 11.81 7.95 24.20
CA ALA A 216 10.70 8.84 24.50
C ALA A 216 11.10 10.33 24.62
N SER A 217 12.39 10.63 24.73
CA SER A 217 12.94 11.98 24.70
C SER A 217 13.08 12.56 23.28
N SER A 218 12.74 11.80 22.23
CA SER A 218 12.71 12.27 20.84
C SER A 218 11.61 13.30 20.61
N ASP A 219 11.84 14.31 19.77
CA ASP A 219 10.84 15.31 19.40
C ASP A 219 9.82 14.83 18.35
N GLY A 220 10.19 13.82 17.57
CA GLY A 220 9.35 13.23 16.53
C GLY A 220 8.91 14.17 15.39
N THR A 221 9.55 15.32 15.16
CA THR A 221 9.00 16.39 14.30
C THR A 221 9.29 16.26 12.80
N THR A 222 10.49 15.84 12.40
CA THR A 222 10.88 15.74 10.96
C THR A 222 11.21 14.30 10.55
N GLY A 223 11.57 13.46 11.51
CA GLY A 223 12.00 12.08 11.36
C GLY A 223 12.81 11.65 12.58
N TRP A 224 12.70 10.40 13.06
CA TRP A 224 13.57 9.91 14.14
C TRP A 224 14.98 9.63 13.63
N LEU A 225 15.10 8.90 12.52
CA LEU A 225 16.37 8.64 11.85
C LEU A 225 16.31 9.13 10.40
N THR A 226 17.11 10.14 10.08
CA THR A 226 17.16 10.74 8.74
C THR A 226 18.55 10.66 8.13
N ASN A 227 18.74 10.95 6.85
CA ASN A 227 20.08 11.15 6.30
C ASN A 227 20.58 12.57 6.59
N ARG A 228 21.87 12.69 6.92
CA ARG A 228 22.52 13.96 7.28
C ARG A 228 22.54 14.96 6.12
N ASP A 229 23.01 14.51 4.96
CA ASP A 229 23.16 15.37 3.79
C ASP A 229 21.86 15.46 3.00
N VAL A 230 21.23 16.64 3.00
CA VAL A 230 20.06 16.92 2.16
C VAL A 230 20.45 17.95 1.11
N GLY A 231 20.36 17.59 -0.16
CA GLY A 231 20.86 18.44 -1.24
C GLY A 231 20.04 19.71 -1.41
N ALA A 232 20.72 20.85 -1.57
CA ALA A 232 20.08 22.11 -1.92
C ALA A 232 19.59 22.09 -3.39
N ASN A 233 18.55 22.86 -3.70
CA ASN A 233 18.03 23.05 -5.06
C ASN A 233 17.75 21.74 -5.83
N GLY A 234 17.16 20.74 -5.15
CA GLY A 234 16.77 19.48 -5.77
C GLY A 234 17.94 18.53 -6.08
N SER A 235 19.15 18.83 -5.62
CA SER A 235 20.32 17.95 -5.76
C SER A 235 20.25 16.74 -4.82
N ARG A 236 21.03 15.69 -5.12
CA ARG A 236 21.20 14.52 -4.25
C ARG A 236 22.63 14.47 -3.77
N THR A 237 22.84 14.69 -2.47
CA THR A 237 24.18 14.80 -1.88
C THR A 237 24.52 13.61 -0.97
N CYS A 238 23.52 12.97 -0.36
CA CYS A 238 23.74 11.76 0.42
C CYS A 238 23.87 10.53 -0.50
N LEU A 239 25.03 9.87 -0.46
CA LEU A 239 25.35 8.72 -1.29
C LEU A 239 25.34 7.46 -0.43
N ARG A 240 24.53 6.48 -0.78
CA ARG A 240 24.51 5.14 -0.19
C ARG A 240 24.43 5.10 1.36
N PRO A 241 23.51 5.81 2.02
CA PRO A 241 23.22 5.52 3.42
C PRO A 241 22.54 4.14 3.52
N GLN A 242 22.94 3.32 4.51
CA GLN A 242 22.43 1.95 4.63
C GLN A 242 22.12 1.55 6.07
N ILE A 243 21.03 0.79 6.25
CA ILE A 243 20.66 0.14 7.51
C ILE A 243 20.37 -1.32 7.22
N LEU A 244 21.15 -2.23 7.82
CA LEU A 244 21.15 -3.65 7.48
C LEU A 244 21.04 -4.53 8.72
N ASP A 245 20.35 -5.66 8.59
CA ASP A 245 20.45 -6.80 9.50
C ASP A 245 20.13 -6.45 10.97
N CYS A 246 19.04 -5.74 11.26
CA CYS A 246 18.72 -5.30 12.63
C CYS A 246 17.23 -5.13 12.89
N ASP A 247 16.89 -4.89 14.16
CA ASP A 247 15.57 -4.37 14.54
C ASP A 247 15.62 -2.84 14.67
N LEU A 248 14.56 -2.17 14.24
CA LEU A 248 14.28 -0.78 14.54
C LEU A 248 13.01 -0.73 15.39
N ASP A 249 13.13 -0.23 16.61
CA ASP A 249 12.05 -0.17 17.59
C ASP A 249 11.60 1.28 17.80
N GLY A 250 10.40 1.60 17.34
CA GLY A 250 9.74 2.89 17.47
C GLY A 250 8.71 2.96 18.58
N THR A 251 8.58 1.92 19.43
CA THR A 251 7.50 1.80 20.42
C THR A 251 7.39 3.00 21.37
N ASP A 252 8.53 3.60 21.73
CA ASP A 252 8.58 4.76 22.64
C ASP A 252 8.67 6.10 21.88
N LEU A 253 8.66 6.10 20.55
CA LEU A 253 8.74 7.32 19.75
C LEU A 253 7.47 8.17 19.98
N PRO A 254 7.56 9.39 20.53
CA PRO A 254 6.38 10.18 20.87
C PRO A 254 5.59 10.54 19.62
N PHE A 255 4.28 10.31 19.61
CA PHE A 255 3.37 10.67 18.52
C PHE A 255 2.16 11.42 19.06
N ALA A 256 1.66 12.38 18.27
CA ALA A 256 0.48 13.15 18.64
C ALA A 256 -0.75 12.42 18.15
N ARG A 257 -1.71 12.21 19.06
CA ARG A 257 -3.01 11.66 18.72
C ARG A 257 -3.96 12.76 18.20
N TRP A 258 -4.52 12.63 17.00
CA TRP A 258 -5.62 13.40 16.40
C TRP A 258 -6.86 13.47 17.28
N LEU A 259 -7.08 12.41 18.08
CA LEU A 259 -8.13 12.26 19.08
C LEU A 259 -7.46 12.05 20.44
N SER A 260 -6.77 13.10 20.89
CA SER A 260 -6.33 13.23 22.28
C SER A 260 -7.18 14.26 23.02
N ARG A 261 -7.26 14.10 24.34
CA ARG A 261 -7.73 15.18 25.21
C ARG A 261 -6.75 16.37 25.10
N ALA A 262 -7.17 17.55 25.56
CA ALA A 262 -6.33 18.76 25.51
C ALA A 262 -5.02 18.63 26.32
N ASP A 263 -4.93 17.66 27.22
CA ASP A 263 -3.74 17.29 27.98
C ASP A 263 -2.84 16.26 27.27
N GLY A 264 -3.15 15.90 26.02
CA GLY A 264 -2.39 14.95 25.21
C GLY A 264 -2.67 13.48 25.54
N THR A 265 -3.55 13.17 26.48
CA THR A 265 -3.90 11.78 26.79
C THR A 265 -4.76 11.15 25.70
N PRO A 266 -4.55 9.85 25.35
CA PRO A 266 -5.38 9.17 24.37
C PRO A 266 -6.86 9.14 24.76
N VAL A 267 -7.75 9.40 23.79
CA VAL A 267 -9.16 9.03 23.94
C VAL A 267 -9.24 7.51 23.78
N THR A 268 -9.32 6.79 24.90
CA THR A 268 -9.23 5.31 24.93
C THR A 268 -10.53 4.60 24.58
N ASP A 269 -11.67 5.29 24.68
CA ASP A 269 -12.96 4.79 24.25
C ASP A 269 -13.78 5.93 23.62
N PRO A 270 -13.65 6.14 22.30
CA PRO A 270 -14.44 7.14 21.60
C PRO A 270 -15.95 6.87 21.71
N ALA A 271 -16.37 5.61 21.90
CA ALA A 271 -17.78 5.28 22.08
C ALA A 271 -18.30 5.64 23.47
N ALA A 272 -17.45 5.79 24.50
CA ALA A 272 -17.76 6.33 25.83
C ALA A 272 -17.56 7.86 25.94
N ASP A 273 -16.52 8.39 25.28
CA ASP A 273 -16.16 9.82 25.33
C ASP A 273 -16.98 10.68 24.34
N TYR A 274 -17.54 10.07 23.27
CA TYR A 274 -18.53 10.67 22.36
C TYR A 274 -19.95 10.10 22.54
N VAL A 275 -20.29 9.59 23.74
CA VAL A 275 -21.69 9.24 24.05
C VAL A 275 -22.52 10.51 24.12
N MET A 276 -23.54 10.56 23.27
CA MET A 276 -24.68 11.46 23.34
C MET A 276 -25.17 11.75 24.78
N GLY A 277 -24.90 12.96 25.30
CA GLY A 277 -25.37 13.40 26.63
C GLY A 277 -24.51 12.97 27.82
N SER A 278 -23.34 12.36 27.59
CA SER A 278 -22.31 12.10 28.62
C SER A 278 -20.89 12.24 28.02
N GLY A 279 -19.85 12.09 28.85
CA GLY A 279 -18.46 12.21 28.39
C GLY A 279 -17.90 13.65 28.39
N ALA A 280 -16.63 13.79 28.01
CA ALA A 280 -15.85 15.02 28.16
C ALA A 280 -16.34 16.19 27.29
N LEU A 281 -17.10 15.94 26.21
CA LEU A 281 -17.71 16.96 25.34
C LEU A 281 -19.12 17.37 25.76
N ALA A 282 -19.83 16.54 26.54
CA ALA A 282 -21.12 16.88 27.14
C ALA A 282 -20.97 17.62 28.48
N ALA A 283 -19.75 17.63 29.05
CA ALA A 283 -19.41 18.21 30.33
C ALA A 283 -19.52 19.76 30.33
N GLY A 284 -20.74 20.27 30.36
CA GLY A 284 -21.01 21.71 30.39
C GLY A 284 -22.29 22.12 29.67
N ILE A 285 -22.87 21.24 28.84
CA ILE A 285 -24.15 21.47 28.17
C ILE A 285 -25.28 20.89 29.04
N SER A 286 -26.28 21.71 29.36
CA SER A 286 -27.41 21.27 30.19
C SER A 286 -28.72 21.95 29.81
N GLY A 287 -29.85 21.34 30.18
CA GLY A 287 -31.17 21.97 30.06
C GLY A 287 -31.73 22.05 28.64
N VAL A 288 -31.31 21.17 27.73
CA VAL A 288 -31.86 21.09 26.37
C VAL A 288 -33.12 20.22 26.38
N ALA A 289 -34.21 20.72 25.81
CA ALA A 289 -35.46 19.97 25.63
C ALA A 289 -36.05 20.26 24.25
N LEU A 290 -36.38 19.20 23.51
CA LEU A 290 -36.86 19.25 22.14
C LEU A 290 -38.04 18.28 21.96
N SER A 291 -39.06 18.69 21.20
CA SER A 291 -40.24 17.86 20.90
C SER A 291 -40.45 17.74 19.39
N ALA A 292 -40.53 16.51 18.87
CA ALA A 292 -40.88 16.27 17.47
C ALA A 292 -42.39 16.39 17.22
N VAL A 293 -42.75 16.93 16.06
CA VAL A 293 -44.11 16.94 15.53
C VAL A 293 -44.21 15.90 14.42
N VAL A 294 -45.14 14.95 14.54
CA VAL A 294 -45.38 13.91 13.52
C VAL A 294 -46.75 14.11 12.89
N SER A 295 -46.80 14.04 11.56
CA SER A 295 -48.03 14.07 10.78
C SER A 295 -47.85 13.21 9.52
N GLY A 296 -48.87 12.42 9.16
CA GLY A 296 -48.84 11.60 7.94
C GLY A 296 -47.78 10.49 7.92
N GLY A 297 -47.23 10.09 9.08
CA GLY A 297 -46.16 9.09 9.16
C GLY A 297 -44.74 9.67 9.09
N GLU A 298 -44.59 11.00 9.05
CA GLU A 298 -43.31 11.70 8.96
C GLU A 298 -43.16 12.72 10.10
N VAL A 299 -41.92 13.00 10.50
CA VAL A 299 -41.61 14.16 11.35
C VAL A 299 -41.73 15.42 10.49
N THR A 300 -42.61 16.34 10.86
CA THR A 300 -42.84 17.58 10.10
C THR A 300 -42.21 18.81 10.76
N GLY A 301 -41.70 18.67 11.99
CA GLY A 301 -41.02 19.75 12.70
C GLY A 301 -40.46 19.32 14.04
N VAL A 302 -39.66 20.19 14.64
CA VAL A 302 -39.15 20.04 16.02
C VAL A 302 -39.28 21.38 16.73
N THR A 303 -39.90 21.36 17.89
CA THR A 303 -39.99 22.52 18.79
C THR A 303 -38.80 22.52 19.74
N ILE A 304 -38.20 23.70 19.96
CA ILE A 304 -37.25 23.92 21.04
C ILE A 304 -38.03 24.30 22.28
N ASP A 305 -38.21 23.36 23.20
CA ASP A 305 -38.89 23.60 24.48
C ASP A 305 -37.93 24.26 25.48
N ALA A 306 -36.64 23.93 25.40
CA ALA A 306 -35.56 24.63 26.09
C ALA A 306 -34.26 24.53 25.28
N GLY A 307 -33.61 25.67 25.00
CA GLY A 307 -32.38 25.73 24.21
C GLY A 307 -31.11 25.34 24.97
N GLY A 308 -31.21 25.08 26.27
CA GLY A 308 -30.09 24.75 27.15
C GLY A 308 -29.05 25.86 27.32
N THR A 309 -27.99 25.57 28.06
CA THR A 309 -26.82 26.44 28.30
C THR A 309 -25.52 25.68 28.03
N GLY A 310 -24.40 26.40 27.90
CA GLY A 310 -23.06 25.79 27.79
C GLY A 310 -22.54 25.55 26.37
N TRP A 311 -23.29 26.00 25.35
CA TRP A 311 -22.93 25.84 23.94
C TRP A 311 -21.82 26.78 23.43
N ASN A 312 -21.40 27.78 24.23
CA ASN A 312 -20.33 28.75 23.90
C ASN A 312 -19.29 28.92 25.05
N GLY A 313 -19.16 27.95 25.95
CA GLY A 313 -18.46 28.16 27.23
C GLY A 313 -17.78 26.92 27.81
N HIS A 314 -17.48 25.91 26.97
CA HIS A 314 -16.85 24.69 27.45
C HIS A 314 -15.40 24.96 27.90
N PRO A 315 -15.03 24.69 29.17
CA PRO A 315 -13.74 25.09 29.73
C PRO A 315 -12.54 24.33 29.13
N THR A 316 -12.74 23.15 28.54
CA THR A 316 -11.68 22.32 27.94
C THR A 316 -11.74 22.20 26.41
N HIS A 317 -12.83 22.66 25.77
CA HIS A 317 -13.05 22.53 24.32
C HIS A 317 -13.68 23.82 23.76
N PRO A 318 -12.90 24.91 23.65
CA PRO A 318 -13.42 26.25 23.33
C PRO A 318 -13.92 26.41 21.87
N TYR A 319 -13.78 25.37 21.05
CA TYR A 319 -14.14 25.38 19.63
C TYR A 319 -15.52 24.75 19.44
N GLN A 320 -16.60 25.52 19.66
CA GLN A 320 -17.98 25.02 19.53
C GLN A 320 -18.64 25.53 18.23
N PRO A 321 -19.37 24.66 17.50
CA PRO A 321 -19.97 24.98 16.20
C PRO A 321 -21.19 25.91 16.34
N SER A 322 -21.52 26.63 15.26
CA SER A 322 -22.75 27.45 15.17
C SER A 322 -24.03 26.62 14.96
N THR A 323 -23.91 25.30 14.81
CA THR A 323 -25.03 24.35 14.64
C THR A 323 -24.75 23.01 15.33
N VAL A 324 -25.80 22.25 15.65
CA VAL A 324 -25.75 20.91 16.27
C VAL A 324 -26.79 19.99 15.63
N MET A 325 -26.46 18.73 15.34
CA MET A 325 -27.45 17.82 14.74
C MET A 325 -28.46 17.30 15.76
N LEU A 326 -29.59 16.80 15.27
CA LEU A 326 -30.63 16.17 16.08
C LEU A 326 -30.69 14.66 15.79
N ARG A 327 -30.85 13.89 16.86
CA ARG A 327 -31.14 12.46 16.86
C ARG A 327 -32.62 12.24 17.14
N PHE A 328 -33.23 11.32 16.40
CA PHE A 328 -34.64 10.96 16.50
C PHE A 328 -34.74 9.47 16.83
N ASP A 329 -35.18 9.12 18.05
CA ASP A 329 -35.28 7.73 18.51
C ASP A 329 -36.72 7.35 18.85
N GLY A 330 -37.10 6.12 18.56
CA GLY A 330 -38.45 5.61 18.81
C GLY A 330 -39.47 6.13 17.79
N GLY A 331 -40.74 6.16 18.17
CA GLY A 331 -41.81 6.60 17.26
C GLY A 331 -42.22 5.58 16.18
N GLY A 332 -41.53 4.43 16.07
CA GLY A 332 -41.83 3.35 15.12
C GLY A 332 -41.44 3.61 13.66
N GLY A 333 -40.91 4.80 13.35
CA GLY A 333 -40.44 5.18 12.02
C GLY A 333 -38.92 5.33 11.92
N THR A 334 -38.43 5.62 10.72
CA THR A 334 -37.00 5.77 10.42
C THR A 334 -36.74 6.93 9.45
N GLY A 335 -35.52 7.46 9.46
CA GLY A 335 -35.05 8.39 8.42
C GLY A 335 -35.32 9.88 8.66
N ALA A 336 -35.84 10.29 9.83
CA ALA A 336 -35.94 11.70 10.18
C ALA A 336 -34.55 12.34 10.43
N LYS A 337 -34.34 13.54 9.88
CA LYS A 337 -33.07 14.28 9.92
C LYS A 337 -33.31 15.77 10.16
N GLY A 338 -32.51 16.40 11.02
CA GLY A 338 -32.55 17.83 11.29
C GLY A 338 -31.35 18.29 12.12
N HIS A 339 -31.12 19.59 12.17
CA HIS A 339 -30.09 20.24 12.98
C HIS A 339 -30.66 21.49 13.66
N ALA A 340 -30.10 21.87 14.81
CA ALA A 340 -30.39 23.10 15.51
C ALA A 340 -29.26 24.12 15.32
N THR A 341 -29.59 25.42 15.28
CA THR A 341 -28.62 26.51 15.27
C THR A 341 -28.34 26.99 16.69
N ILE A 342 -27.11 27.42 16.98
CA ILE A 342 -26.70 27.96 18.27
C ILE A 342 -26.46 29.47 18.13
N SER A 343 -27.10 30.25 18.99
CA SER A 343 -26.87 31.69 19.09
C SER A 343 -26.91 32.14 20.55
N GLY A 344 -25.95 32.99 20.94
CA GLY A 344 -25.83 33.47 22.32
C GLY A 344 -25.59 32.37 23.37
N GLY A 345 -25.05 31.21 22.97
CA GLY A 345 -24.77 30.08 23.85
C GLY A 345 -25.98 29.17 24.14
N THR A 346 -27.03 29.26 23.34
CA THR A 346 -28.28 28.47 23.44
C THR A 346 -28.76 28.02 22.05
N LEU A 347 -29.56 26.95 21.96
CA LEU A 347 -30.23 26.61 20.69
C LEU A 347 -31.28 27.65 20.33
N SER A 348 -31.22 28.14 19.10
CA SER A 348 -32.07 29.25 18.62
C SER A 348 -33.05 28.87 17.52
N ALA A 349 -32.78 27.84 16.72
CA ALA A 349 -33.70 27.35 15.69
C ALA A 349 -33.45 25.88 15.39
N VAL A 350 -34.43 25.18 14.81
CA VAL A 350 -34.25 23.85 14.22
C VAL A 350 -34.64 23.87 12.75
N THR A 351 -33.78 23.30 11.92
CA THR A 351 -34.03 23.00 10.52
C THR A 351 -34.19 21.51 10.35
N LEU A 352 -35.33 21.05 9.83
CA LEU A 352 -35.55 19.66 9.46
C LEU A 352 -35.16 19.47 7.98
N SER A 353 -34.24 18.55 7.69
CA SER A 353 -33.82 18.25 6.33
C SER A 353 -34.57 17.07 5.71
N ARG A 354 -35.05 16.13 6.53
CA ARG A 354 -35.96 15.04 6.11
C ARG A 354 -36.91 14.66 7.25
N GLY A 355 -38.17 14.41 6.92
CA GLY A 355 -39.16 13.93 7.90
C GLY A 355 -39.08 12.44 8.22
N GLY A 356 -38.41 11.66 7.37
CA GLY A 356 -38.42 10.20 7.46
C GLY A 356 -39.80 9.61 7.12
N SER A 357 -40.01 8.33 7.44
CA SER A 357 -41.28 7.64 7.16
C SER A 357 -41.59 6.56 8.21
N GLY A 358 -42.86 6.16 8.29
CA GLY A 358 -43.32 5.08 9.17
C GLY A 358 -43.50 5.47 10.64
N TYR A 359 -43.39 6.75 11.01
CA TYR A 359 -43.58 7.20 12.39
C TYR A 359 -45.04 7.08 12.81
N VAL A 360 -45.33 6.19 13.75
CA VAL A 360 -46.64 5.98 14.36
C VAL A 360 -46.84 6.79 15.64
N SER A 361 -45.75 7.31 16.21
CA SER A 361 -45.76 8.30 17.30
C SER A 361 -44.54 9.22 17.19
N ALA A 362 -44.55 10.33 17.94
CA ALA A 362 -43.43 11.27 17.94
C ALA A 362 -42.15 10.61 18.48
N PRO A 363 -41.02 10.67 17.74
CA PRO A 363 -39.74 10.22 18.27
C PRO A 363 -39.22 11.16 19.36
N THR A 364 -38.42 10.64 20.26
CA THR A 364 -37.61 11.44 21.20
C THR A 364 -36.51 12.16 20.41
N VAL A 365 -36.38 13.47 20.61
CA VAL A 365 -35.37 14.30 19.94
C VAL A 365 -34.26 14.67 20.90
N THR A 366 -33.02 14.37 20.56
CA THR A 366 -31.84 14.73 21.37
C THR A 366 -30.78 15.42 20.51
N THR A 367 -30.03 16.36 21.06
CA THR A 367 -28.94 17.02 20.34
C THR A 367 -27.68 16.15 20.32
N MET A 368 -27.06 16.03 19.15
CA MET A 368 -25.79 15.33 18.97
C MET A 368 -24.61 16.28 19.13
N GLY A 369 -23.92 16.21 20.27
CA GLY A 369 -22.70 16.98 20.47
C GLY A 369 -21.63 16.55 19.47
N GLY A 370 -20.92 17.52 18.89
CA GLY A 370 -19.73 17.28 18.05
C GLY A 370 -19.95 17.53 16.56
N PHE A 371 -19.86 18.80 16.16
CA PHE A 371 -19.09 19.11 14.96
C PHE A 371 -17.81 19.78 15.43
N ALA A 372 -16.66 19.31 14.95
CA ALA A 372 -15.64 20.29 14.61
C ALA A 372 -16.25 21.12 13.47
N ASP A 373 -16.40 22.42 13.67
CA ASP A 373 -16.95 23.30 12.64
C ASP A 373 -16.21 23.05 11.31
N ILE A 374 -16.96 22.78 10.23
CA ILE A 374 -16.38 22.58 8.90
C ILE A 374 -15.61 23.83 8.44
N ALA A 375 -15.89 24.99 9.03
CA ALA A 375 -15.12 26.22 8.84
C ALA A 375 -13.72 26.16 9.51
N LEU A 376 -13.53 25.41 10.59
CA LEU A 376 -12.20 25.18 11.19
C LEU A 376 -11.31 24.33 10.28
N LEU A 377 -11.91 23.51 9.42
CA LEU A 377 -11.21 22.71 8.41
C LEU A 377 -10.78 23.53 7.18
N THR A 378 -11.02 24.85 7.18
CA THR A 378 -10.47 25.78 6.18
C THR A 378 -9.20 26.48 6.65
N ASP A 379 -8.85 26.34 7.94
CA ASP A 379 -7.55 26.73 8.48
C ASP A 379 -6.60 25.51 8.39
N PRO A 380 -5.56 25.55 7.54
CA PRO A 380 -4.59 24.45 7.43
C PRO A 380 -3.89 24.11 8.76
N ALA A 381 -3.82 25.05 9.71
CA ALA A 381 -3.24 24.79 11.03
C ALA A 381 -4.14 23.89 11.92
N VAL A 382 -5.41 23.73 11.55
CA VAL A 382 -6.43 22.95 12.28
C VAL A 382 -6.91 21.75 11.45
N ASP A 383 -6.76 21.78 10.12
CA ASP A 383 -7.04 20.67 9.22
C ASP A 383 -6.02 19.52 9.38
N ARG A 384 -6.29 18.62 10.31
CA ARG A 384 -5.51 17.39 10.53
C ARG A 384 -6.02 16.21 9.69
N ARG A 385 -6.98 16.40 8.76
CA ARG A 385 -7.59 15.32 7.95
C ARG A 385 -6.61 14.70 6.97
N ASN A 386 -5.57 15.45 6.66
CA ASN A 386 -4.49 15.08 5.79
C ASN A 386 -3.42 16.14 6.06
N PRO A 387 -2.58 16.01 7.11
CA PRO A 387 -1.53 17.00 7.31
C PRO A 387 -0.78 17.10 5.99
N ASP A 388 -0.38 18.33 5.65
CA ASP A 388 0.47 18.51 4.48
C ASP A 388 1.61 17.49 4.62
N TYR A 389 1.77 16.57 3.67
CA TYR A 389 2.74 15.46 3.77
C TYR A 389 4.18 15.97 3.99
N ALA A 390 4.39 17.28 3.85
CA ALA A 390 5.60 18.00 4.19
C ALA A 390 5.86 18.17 5.70
N GLU A 391 4.85 18.08 6.57
CA GLU A 391 4.93 18.28 8.03
C GLU A 391 4.89 16.98 8.85
N ALA A 392 4.60 15.84 8.22
CA ALA A 392 4.51 14.56 8.90
C ALA A 392 5.89 13.90 9.10
N GLY A 393 6.36 13.83 10.34
CA GLY A 393 7.59 13.14 10.70
C GLY A 393 7.49 11.63 10.52
N ALA A 394 8.56 10.99 10.01
CA ALA A 394 8.63 9.53 9.91
C ALA A 394 9.44 8.87 11.05
N GLY A 395 9.38 7.54 11.15
CA GLY A 395 10.35 6.76 11.90
C GLY A 395 11.72 6.90 11.23
N VAL A 396 11.87 6.30 10.06
CA VAL A 396 13.05 6.47 9.20
C VAL A 396 12.67 7.28 7.97
N PHE A 397 13.42 8.33 7.63
CA PHE A 397 13.19 9.12 6.42
C PHE A 397 14.46 9.37 5.62
N LEU A 398 14.50 8.91 4.37
CA LEU A 398 15.63 9.10 3.46
C LEU A 398 15.28 10.10 2.36
N LYS A 399 15.86 11.30 2.42
CA LYS A 399 15.61 12.43 1.53
C LYS A 399 16.77 12.70 0.59
N GLN A 400 16.49 12.76 -0.72
CA GLN A 400 17.42 13.15 -1.78
C GLN A 400 18.71 12.31 -1.79
N THR A 401 18.55 10.99 -1.65
CA THR A 401 19.65 10.03 -1.57
C THR A 401 19.94 9.38 -2.92
N ILE A 402 21.16 8.85 -3.10
CA ILE A 402 21.51 7.96 -4.22
C ILE A 402 21.91 6.60 -3.67
N GLY A 403 21.19 5.55 -4.03
CA GLY A 403 21.54 4.16 -3.67
C GLY A 403 21.35 3.84 -2.20
N ALA A 404 20.39 4.48 -1.55
CA ALA A 404 19.98 4.16 -0.18
C ALA A 404 19.48 2.72 -0.07
N ARG A 405 19.77 2.04 1.05
CA ARG A 405 19.34 0.66 1.27
C ARG A 405 18.85 0.43 2.70
N ILE A 406 17.71 -0.23 2.82
CA ILE A 406 17.26 -0.82 4.08
C ILE A 406 16.93 -2.27 3.80
N GLU A 407 17.71 -3.19 4.35
CA GLU A 407 17.62 -4.61 4.03
C GLU A 407 17.69 -5.50 5.29
N ASN A 408 16.85 -6.52 5.35
CA ASN A 408 16.81 -7.48 6.47
C ASN A 408 16.49 -6.81 7.82
N VAL A 409 15.51 -5.90 7.82
CA VAL A 409 15.14 -5.08 8.99
C VAL A 409 13.72 -5.37 9.45
N ARG A 410 13.52 -5.44 10.77
CA ARG A 410 12.17 -5.40 11.36
C ARG A 410 11.88 -4.03 11.93
N PHE A 411 10.73 -3.47 11.58
CA PHE A 411 10.20 -2.26 12.20
C PHE A 411 9.16 -2.66 13.25
N ILE A 412 9.29 -2.13 14.46
CA ILE A 412 8.46 -2.51 15.61
C ILE A 412 7.83 -1.26 16.21
N GLY A 413 6.51 -1.24 16.35
CA GLY A 413 5.80 -0.25 17.18
C GLY A 413 5.81 1.19 16.68
N PHE A 414 6.11 1.45 15.40
CA PHE A 414 6.10 2.81 14.85
C PHE A 414 4.67 3.31 14.61
N ARG A 415 4.17 4.19 15.48
CA ARG A 415 2.83 4.81 15.40
C ARG A 415 2.78 6.08 14.53
N ARG A 416 3.32 5.99 13.32
CA ARG A 416 3.44 7.08 12.31
C ARG A 416 3.92 6.52 10.96
N MET A 417 4.27 7.40 10.01
CA MET A 417 4.98 6.98 8.80
C MET A 417 6.23 6.21 9.19
N THR A 418 6.26 4.90 8.98
CA THR A 418 7.32 4.07 9.55
C THR A 418 8.61 4.24 8.75
N LEU A 419 8.52 4.12 7.43
CA LEU A 419 9.63 4.25 6.49
C LEU A 419 9.24 5.16 5.32
N GLY A 420 9.86 6.34 5.25
CA GLY A 420 9.67 7.31 4.18
C GLY A 420 10.91 7.48 3.30
N GLU A 421 10.68 7.77 2.03
CA GLU A 421 11.70 8.21 1.09
C GLU A 421 11.18 9.35 0.22
N GLY A 422 12.02 10.38 0.04
CA GLY A 422 11.71 11.56 -0.74
C GLY A 422 12.82 11.96 -1.72
N GLY A 423 12.58 11.95 -3.04
CA GLY A 423 13.52 12.47 -4.05
C GLY A 423 14.76 11.61 -4.34
N GLY A 424 14.72 10.34 -4.00
CA GLY A 424 15.81 9.37 -4.11
C GLY A 424 16.05 8.86 -5.52
N LEU A 425 17.18 8.20 -5.70
CA LEU A 425 17.55 7.48 -6.91
C LEU A 425 18.09 6.10 -6.53
N ASN A 426 17.49 5.04 -7.06
CA ASN A 426 17.91 3.65 -6.82
C ASN A 426 17.83 3.24 -5.34
N THR A 427 16.81 3.69 -4.62
CA THR A 427 16.56 3.25 -3.24
C THR A 427 16.01 1.81 -3.23
N VAL A 428 16.52 0.99 -2.31
CA VAL A 428 16.10 -0.40 -2.13
C VAL A 428 15.59 -0.62 -0.71
N PHE A 429 14.37 -1.12 -0.61
CA PHE A 429 13.74 -1.64 0.59
C PHE A 429 13.50 -3.13 0.37
N ARG A 430 14.24 -3.99 1.09
CA ARG A 430 14.22 -5.44 0.86
C ARG A 430 14.13 -6.24 2.15
N ASN A 431 13.36 -7.33 2.16
CA ASN A 431 13.32 -8.26 3.28
C ASN A 431 12.98 -7.53 4.59
N LEU A 432 11.82 -6.85 4.57
CA LEU A 432 11.36 -6.01 5.67
C LEU A 432 10.15 -6.64 6.34
N GLU A 433 10.08 -6.53 7.66
CA GLU A 433 8.90 -6.93 8.45
C GLU A 433 8.41 -5.71 9.23
N PHE A 434 7.09 -5.46 9.21
CA PHE A 434 6.46 -4.40 9.98
C PHE A 434 5.54 -5.03 11.02
N ILE A 435 5.86 -4.80 12.29
CA ILE A 435 5.15 -5.36 13.43
C ILE A 435 4.51 -4.19 14.17
N ASP A 436 3.18 -4.15 14.21
CA ASP A 436 2.43 -3.16 14.97
C ASP A 436 2.80 -1.70 14.58
N CYS A 437 2.99 -1.50 13.28
CA CYS A 437 3.42 -0.26 12.67
C CYS A 437 2.31 0.37 11.83
N GLY A 438 2.34 1.68 11.69
CA GLY A 438 1.34 2.44 10.94
C GLY A 438 0.57 3.37 11.87
N LYS A 439 -0.64 3.71 11.46
CA LYS A 439 -1.42 4.79 12.09
C LYS A 439 -1.78 4.43 13.54
N ASP A 440 -1.99 5.45 14.35
CA ASP A 440 -2.94 5.52 15.45
C ASP A 440 -2.99 6.99 15.93
N ASP A 441 -2.66 7.98 15.09
CA ASP A 441 -3.66 8.55 14.18
C ASP A 441 -3.18 9.75 13.27
N ASP A 442 -1.90 9.82 12.89
CA ASP A 442 -1.49 10.63 11.74
C ASP A 442 -1.78 9.88 10.42
N ALA A 443 -1.98 10.57 9.30
CA ALA A 443 -2.43 10.05 8.01
C ALA A 443 -1.34 9.24 7.28
N MET A 444 -0.75 8.22 7.92
CA MET A 444 0.55 7.70 7.48
C MET A 444 0.60 6.18 7.27
N HIS A 445 1.38 5.79 6.26
CA HIS A 445 1.55 4.43 5.74
C HIS A 445 2.77 3.74 6.37
N CYS A 446 2.89 2.42 6.26
CA CYS A 446 4.13 1.74 6.65
C CYS A 446 5.30 2.19 5.78
N ILE A 447 5.13 2.15 4.45
CA ILE A 447 6.13 2.64 3.48
C ILE A 447 5.55 3.79 2.66
N TRP A 448 6.30 4.88 2.53
CA TRP A 448 5.93 6.03 1.71
C TRP A 448 7.08 6.44 0.78
N THR A 449 6.77 6.63 -0.51
CA THR A 449 7.75 7.02 -1.53
C THR A 449 7.16 8.09 -2.45
N GLN A 450 7.81 9.24 -2.58
CA GLN A 450 7.36 10.32 -3.47
C GLN A 450 8.49 11.30 -3.79
N SER A 451 8.42 12.03 -4.90
CA SER A 451 9.30 13.17 -5.14
C SER A 451 9.26 14.20 -4.00
N VAL A 452 10.40 14.86 -3.75
CA VAL A 452 10.42 16.11 -2.98
C VAL A 452 9.75 17.19 -3.83
N GLY A 453 8.70 17.81 -3.29
CA GLY A 453 7.90 18.81 -3.99
C GLY A 453 6.90 18.23 -5.00
N ASN A 454 6.14 19.12 -5.63
CA ASN A 454 5.07 18.76 -6.56
C ASN A 454 5.59 18.72 -8.01
N PRO A 455 5.53 17.58 -8.71
CA PRO A 455 5.99 17.50 -10.10
C PRO A 455 5.14 18.31 -11.09
N LYS A 456 3.90 18.66 -10.74
CA LYS A 456 3.04 19.53 -11.56
C LYS A 456 3.40 21.01 -11.46
N ALA A 457 4.06 21.40 -10.38
CA ALA A 457 4.47 22.77 -10.08
C ALA A 457 5.83 22.75 -9.37
N PRO A 458 6.92 22.37 -10.09
CA PRO A 458 8.21 22.14 -9.48
C PRO A 458 8.80 23.44 -8.94
N THR A 459 9.21 23.43 -7.67
CA THR A 459 10.02 24.48 -7.05
C THR A 459 11.50 24.23 -7.31
N ALA A 460 12.38 25.16 -6.92
CA ALA A 460 13.82 24.95 -7.00
C ALA A 460 14.31 23.73 -6.19
N THR A 461 13.57 23.33 -5.15
CA THR A 461 13.88 22.17 -4.30
C THR A 461 13.29 20.85 -4.83
N PHE A 462 12.60 20.88 -5.98
CA PHE A 462 12.00 19.69 -6.57
C PHE A 462 13.07 18.63 -6.87
N CYS A 463 12.84 17.40 -6.41
CA CYS A 463 13.69 16.28 -6.71
C CYS A 463 12.84 15.05 -7.00
N ASP A 464 13.01 14.48 -8.18
CA ASP A 464 12.33 13.26 -8.61
C ASP A 464 12.64 12.08 -7.67
N THR A 465 11.66 11.21 -7.42
CA THR A 465 11.89 9.86 -6.89
C THR A 465 11.94 8.88 -8.05
N GLN A 466 13.04 8.14 -8.17
CA GLN A 466 13.35 7.37 -9.38
C GLN A 466 13.86 5.97 -9.04
N ASN A 467 13.34 4.97 -9.76
CA ASN A 467 13.79 3.59 -9.72
C ASN A 467 13.84 3.01 -8.28
N ILE A 468 12.70 3.08 -7.59
CA ILE A 468 12.57 2.56 -6.22
C ILE A 468 12.19 1.09 -6.27
N LEU A 469 12.83 0.27 -5.43
CA LEU A 469 12.52 -1.15 -5.28
C LEU A 469 11.99 -1.43 -3.87
N ILE A 470 10.79 -1.99 -3.78
CA ILE A 470 10.21 -2.59 -2.57
C ILE A 470 10.06 -4.08 -2.86
N GLU A 471 10.75 -4.92 -2.11
CA GLU A 471 10.89 -6.34 -2.41
C GLU A 471 10.88 -7.19 -1.14
N ASP A 472 10.18 -8.33 -1.14
CA ASP A 472 10.17 -9.25 0.00
C ASP A 472 9.75 -8.55 1.31
N VAL A 473 8.58 -7.91 1.32
CA VAL A 473 8.11 -7.14 2.48
C VAL A 473 6.88 -7.80 3.09
N HIS A 474 6.86 -7.95 4.42
CA HIS A 474 5.74 -8.47 5.20
C HIS A 474 5.14 -7.39 6.10
N ILE A 475 3.83 -7.16 5.96
CA ILE A 475 3.05 -6.18 6.72
C ILE A 475 1.74 -6.86 7.16
N ASP A 476 1.46 -6.86 8.46
CA ASP A 476 0.18 -7.34 9.02
C ASP A 476 -0.41 -6.28 9.94
N GLY A 477 -1.66 -5.88 9.68
CA GLY A 477 -2.39 -4.96 10.54
C GLY A 477 -2.06 -3.49 10.37
N ALA A 478 -1.59 -3.06 9.19
CA ALA A 478 -1.33 -1.63 8.94
C ALA A 478 -2.65 -0.84 9.04
N GLU A 479 -2.76 0.06 10.01
CA GLU A 479 -4.01 0.80 10.24
C GLU A 479 -4.44 1.72 9.08
N ARG A 480 -3.52 2.04 8.16
CA ARG A 480 -3.80 2.76 6.91
C ARG A 480 -3.43 1.90 5.70
N SER A 481 -2.48 2.35 4.88
CA SER A 481 -1.92 1.57 3.77
C SER A 481 -0.63 0.90 4.18
N ALA A 482 -0.38 -0.28 3.61
CA ALA A 482 0.95 -0.87 3.62
C ALA A 482 1.95 0.02 2.86
N VAL A 483 1.61 0.41 1.62
CA VAL A 483 2.54 1.17 0.76
C VAL A 483 1.85 2.32 0.03
N ALA A 484 2.41 3.52 0.18
CA ALA A 484 2.16 4.66 -0.67
C ALA A 484 3.29 4.79 -1.71
N PHE A 485 3.00 4.44 -2.97
CA PHE A 485 4.01 4.27 -4.02
C PHE A 485 3.85 5.28 -5.16
N MET A 486 4.52 6.43 -5.04
CA MET A 486 4.36 7.55 -5.98
C MET A 486 5.71 8.04 -6.56
N PRO A 487 6.59 7.15 -7.06
CA PRO A 487 7.80 7.59 -7.73
C PRO A 487 7.43 8.36 -9.01
N THR A 488 8.04 9.53 -9.21
CA THR A 488 7.82 10.32 -10.43
C THR A 488 8.48 9.71 -11.65
N ARG A 489 9.47 8.81 -11.47
CA ARG A 489 10.10 8.03 -12.54
C ARG A 489 10.27 6.54 -12.24
N GLY A 490 9.14 5.87 -12.01
CA GLY A 490 9.08 4.41 -11.99
C GLY A 490 9.69 3.73 -10.76
N GLY A 491 9.47 2.43 -10.70
CA GLY A 491 9.89 1.58 -9.60
C GLY A 491 9.19 0.23 -9.63
N THR A 492 9.48 -0.62 -8.65
CA THR A 492 8.92 -1.97 -8.56
C THR A 492 8.52 -2.27 -7.13
N ILE A 493 7.31 -2.79 -6.96
CA ILE A 493 6.89 -3.54 -5.77
C ILE A 493 6.82 -5.00 -6.20
N ARG A 494 7.50 -5.89 -5.47
CA ARG A 494 7.36 -7.32 -5.72
C ARG A 494 7.45 -8.17 -4.48
N ARG A 495 6.68 -9.26 -4.44
CA ARG A 495 6.65 -10.16 -3.27
C ARG A 495 6.35 -9.40 -1.98
N LEU A 496 5.40 -8.47 -2.06
CA LEU A 496 4.78 -7.83 -0.91
C LEU A 496 3.69 -8.76 -0.36
N GLN A 497 3.77 -9.09 0.92
CA GLN A 497 2.72 -9.76 1.67
C GLN A 497 2.11 -8.73 2.62
N ALA A 498 0.93 -8.23 2.29
CA ALA A 498 0.24 -7.24 3.08
C ALA A 498 -1.15 -7.77 3.47
N LYS A 499 -1.42 -7.84 4.77
CA LYS A 499 -2.70 -8.30 5.32
C LYS A 499 -3.28 -7.28 6.28
N GLY A 500 -4.62 -7.18 6.33
CA GLY A 500 -5.27 -6.42 7.39
C GLY A 500 -4.91 -4.95 7.29
N CYS A 501 -4.98 -4.36 6.10
CA CYS A 501 -4.76 -2.93 5.92
C CYS A 501 -6.08 -2.17 6.09
N GLY A 502 -6.06 -1.06 6.86
CA GLY A 502 -7.24 -0.29 7.23
C GLY A 502 -7.73 0.70 6.15
N GLU A 503 -6.89 1.00 5.16
CA GLU A 503 -7.28 1.72 3.94
C GLU A 503 -6.76 0.97 2.69
N ALA A 504 -6.59 1.69 1.58
CA ALA A 504 -5.94 1.16 0.38
C ALA A 504 -4.64 0.42 0.73
N THR A 505 -4.50 -0.88 0.42
CA THR A 505 -3.26 -1.62 0.77
C THR A 505 -2.06 -1.03 0.02
N ILE A 506 -2.22 -0.78 -1.28
CA ILE A 506 -1.28 0.01 -2.09
C ILE A 506 -2.00 1.26 -2.59
N PHE A 507 -1.42 2.43 -2.33
CA PHE A 507 -1.93 3.72 -2.77
C PHE A 507 -1.01 4.38 -3.80
N ILE A 508 -1.58 4.81 -4.92
CA ILE A 508 -0.90 5.50 -6.03
C ILE A 508 -1.76 6.67 -6.52
N ASN A 509 -1.16 7.83 -6.74
CA ASN A 509 -1.85 8.99 -7.31
C ASN A 509 -1.22 9.48 -8.63
N ALA A 510 -1.82 10.52 -9.21
CA ALA A 510 -1.42 11.10 -10.48
C ALA A 510 0.01 11.70 -10.54
N LYS A 511 0.75 11.74 -9.43
CA LYS A 511 2.18 12.10 -9.41
C LYS A 511 3.08 10.95 -9.86
N ALA A 512 2.60 9.71 -9.75
CA ALA A 512 3.34 8.53 -10.19
C ALA A 512 3.61 8.57 -11.70
N ASN A 513 4.86 8.28 -12.10
CA ASN A 513 5.35 8.36 -13.47
C ASN A 513 5.08 9.70 -14.18
N TYR A 514 4.90 10.80 -13.42
CA TYR A 514 4.60 12.10 -14.02
C TYR A 514 5.71 12.58 -14.97
N ASN A 515 6.98 12.32 -14.62
CA ASN A 515 8.16 12.67 -15.43
C ASN A 515 8.65 11.49 -16.29
N GLY A 516 7.76 10.54 -16.59
CA GLY A 516 8.05 9.32 -17.35
C GLY A 516 8.70 8.24 -16.49
N GLY A 517 8.43 6.98 -16.80
CA GLY A 517 8.86 5.84 -16.01
C GLY A 517 7.91 4.67 -16.20
N LYS A 518 8.14 3.56 -15.49
CA LYS A 518 7.21 2.43 -15.43
C LYS A 518 7.15 1.93 -14.01
N ILE A 519 5.95 1.64 -13.55
CA ILE A 519 5.72 0.95 -12.27
C ILE A 519 5.36 -0.50 -12.56
N LEU A 520 5.97 -1.40 -11.81
CA LEU A 520 5.66 -2.83 -11.81
C LEU A 520 5.22 -3.24 -10.39
N ILE A 521 4.07 -3.91 -10.29
CA ILE A 521 3.58 -4.54 -9.07
C ILE A 521 3.41 -6.03 -9.39
N GLU A 522 4.26 -6.88 -8.82
CA GLU A 522 4.27 -8.31 -9.18
C GLU A 522 4.43 -9.28 -8.03
N ASP A 523 3.81 -10.45 -8.16
CA ASP A 523 3.95 -11.57 -7.22
C ASP A 523 3.63 -11.19 -5.76
N CYS A 524 2.71 -10.25 -5.54
CA CYS A 524 2.26 -9.81 -4.22
C CYS A 524 1.02 -10.57 -3.75
N ASP A 525 0.91 -10.75 -2.42
CA ASP A 525 -0.28 -11.23 -1.71
C ASP A 525 -0.91 -10.05 -0.95
N LEU A 526 -2.05 -9.53 -1.41
CA LEU A 526 -2.79 -8.45 -0.77
C LEU A 526 -4.10 -9.01 -0.21
N LEU A 527 -4.23 -9.07 1.11
CA LEU A 527 -5.22 -9.92 1.77
C LEU A 527 -6.02 -9.19 2.86
N ASP A 528 -7.32 -9.47 2.92
CA ASP A 528 -8.19 -9.20 4.07
C ASP A 528 -8.09 -7.74 4.55
N GLY A 529 -8.35 -6.78 3.66
CA GLY A 529 -8.44 -5.38 4.05
C GLY A 529 -9.62 -5.15 4.99
N TYR A 530 -9.52 -4.09 5.77
CA TYR A 530 -10.62 -3.56 6.58
C TYR A 530 -10.67 -2.05 6.40
N MET A 531 -11.64 -1.37 7.02
CA MET A 531 -11.87 0.06 6.83
C MET A 531 -11.78 0.80 8.16
N THR A 532 -10.72 1.58 8.36
CA THR A 532 -10.47 2.37 9.58
C THR A 532 -10.91 3.83 9.50
N ASP A 533 -11.10 4.37 8.30
CA ASP A 533 -11.36 5.81 8.10
C ASP A 533 -12.22 6.06 6.84
N LEU A 534 -11.58 6.27 5.68
CA LEU A 534 -12.24 6.81 4.49
C LEU A 534 -12.64 5.76 3.44
N VAL A 535 -11.67 4.98 2.96
CA VAL A 535 -11.82 4.05 1.83
C VAL A 535 -10.90 2.85 2.03
N SER A 536 -11.32 1.68 1.57
CA SER A 536 -10.51 0.46 1.68
C SER A 536 -10.53 -0.35 0.38
N HIS A 537 -9.52 -0.05 -0.44
CA HIS A 537 -9.22 -0.75 -1.68
C HIS A 537 -8.05 -1.72 -1.47
N MET A 538 -7.91 -2.77 -2.28
CA MET A 538 -6.63 -3.50 -2.27
C MET A 538 -5.56 -2.66 -2.98
N ILE A 539 -5.86 -2.14 -4.17
CA ILE A 539 -4.99 -1.19 -4.87
C ILE A 539 -5.81 0.03 -5.29
N GLU A 540 -5.34 1.21 -4.91
CA GLU A 540 -5.91 2.50 -5.32
C GLU A 540 -4.97 3.22 -6.28
N ILE A 541 -5.49 3.62 -7.45
CA ILE A 541 -4.75 4.31 -8.50
C ILE A 541 -5.56 5.51 -8.99
N ASN A 542 -5.21 6.69 -8.52
CA ASN A 542 -5.91 7.92 -8.83
C ASN A 542 -5.24 8.69 -9.97
N GLY A 543 -5.57 8.34 -11.22
CA GLY A 543 -5.14 9.07 -12.41
C GLY A 543 -3.66 8.94 -12.78
N ALA A 544 -3.03 7.83 -12.42
CA ALA A 544 -1.63 7.55 -12.74
C ALA A 544 -1.45 6.92 -14.13
N ARG A 545 -0.20 6.68 -14.53
CA ARG A 545 0.12 6.14 -15.87
C ARG A 545 1.26 5.14 -15.88
N ASP A 546 1.31 4.32 -16.93
CA ASP A 546 2.42 3.39 -17.23
C ASP A 546 2.69 2.39 -16.08
N ILE A 547 1.64 1.69 -15.67
CA ILE A 547 1.65 0.74 -14.55
C ILE A 547 1.33 -0.66 -15.06
N THR A 548 2.08 -1.66 -14.60
CA THR A 548 1.77 -3.08 -14.82
C THR A 548 1.61 -3.78 -13.48
N ILE A 549 0.50 -4.49 -13.31
CA ILE A 549 0.11 -5.27 -12.14
C ILE A 549 -0.03 -6.71 -12.61
N ARG A 550 0.84 -7.62 -12.15
CA ARG A 550 0.84 -9.00 -12.65
C ARG A 550 1.17 -10.08 -11.62
N GLY A 551 0.63 -11.27 -11.79
CA GLY A 551 1.00 -12.42 -10.92
C GLY A 551 0.61 -12.25 -9.46
N ASN A 552 -0.24 -11.27 -9.12
CA ASN A 552 -0.62 -11.00 -7.74
C ASN A 552 -1.83 -11.83 -7.33
N ARG A 553 -1.94 -12.12 -6.04
CA ARG A 553 -3.15 -12.64 -5.39
C ARG A 553 -3.80 -11.52 -4.58
N ILE A 554 -5.04 -11.19 -4.90
CA ILE A 554 -5.77 -10.08 -4.30
C ILE A 554 -7.06 -10.63 -3.71
N ARG A 555 -7.22 -10.56 -2.38
CA ARG A 555 -8.36 -11.17 -1.68
C ARG A 555 -8.92 -10.28 -0.59
N GLY A 556 -10.24 -10.25 -0.46
CA GLY A 556 -10.91 -9.67 0.71
C GLY A 556 -10.77 -8.15 0.82
N GLY A 557 -10.71 -7.42 -0.29
CA GLY A 557 -10.91 -5.96 -0.29
C GLY A 557 -12.31 -5.59 0.17
N VAL A 558 -12.47 -4.50 0.92
CA VAL A 558 -13.78 -4.07 1.44
C VAL A 558 -14.61 -3.42 0.34
N GLU A 559 -14.06 -2.43 -0.37
CA GLU A 559 -14.83 -1.58 -1.29
C GLU A 559 -14.59 -1.91 -2.76
N THR A 560 -13.34 -2.15 -3.14
CA THR A 560 -12.98 -2.64 -4.48
C THR A 560 -11.62 -3.36 -4.46
N ALA A 561 -11.39 -4.26 -5.41
CA ALA A 561 -10.08 -4.89 -5.56
C ALA A 561 -9.09 -3.87 -6.14
N ILE A 562 -9.43 -3.24 -7.27
CA ILE A 562 -8.61 -2.17 -7.85
C ILE A 562 -9.47 -0.98 -8.24
N ASN A 563 -9.22 0.17 -7.60
CA ASN A 563 -9.76 1.45 -8.00
C ASN A 563 -8.79 2.10 -9.00
N CYS A 564 -9.20 2.34 -10.25
CA CYS A 564 -8.30 2.87 -11.28
C CYS A 564 -8.89 3.92 -12.26
N PRO A 565 -9.69 4.91 -11.82
CA PRO A 565 -10.23 5.94 -12.69
C PRO A 565 -9.14 6.90 -13.20
N GLY A 566 -9.30 7.38 -14.43
CA GLY A 566 -8.36 8.28 -15.10
C GLY A 566 -6.98 7.69 -15.41
N CYS A 567 -6.78 6.38 -15.26
CA CYS A 567 -5.51 5.71 -15.47
C CYS A 567 -5.17 5.53 -16.95
N ARG A 568 -3.90 5.74 -17.31
CA ARG A 568 -3.43 5.59 -18.71
C ARG A 568 -2.33 4.54 -18.84
N ASN A 569 -2.38 3.70 -19.87
CA ASN A 569 -1.41 2.61 -20.07
C ASN A 569 -1.30 1.69 -18.84
N LEU A 570 -2.45 1.30 -18.26
CA LEU A 570 -2.53 0.39 -17.12
C LEU A 570 -2.72 -1.05 -17.61
N ARG A 571 -1.88 -1.97 -17.14
CA ARG A 571 -1.97 -3.39 -17.48
C ARG A 571 -2.19 -4.22 -16.22
N ILE A 572 -3.26 -5.00 -16.17
CA ILE A 572 -3.63 -5.92 -15.09
C ILE A 572 -3.65 -7.31 -15.70
N ILE A 573 -2.57 -8.08 -15.50
CA ILE A 573 -2.27 -9.29 -16.26
C ILE A 573 -2.00 -10.48 -15.35
N ASP A 574 -2.63 -11.63 -15.60
CA ASP A 574 -2.32 -12.89 -14.90
C ASP A 574 -2.41 -12.78 -13.35
N ASN A 575 -3.33 -11.97 -12.83
CA ASN A 575 -3.60 -11.89 -11.39
C ASN A 575 -4.75 -12.82 -10.99
N THR A 576 -4.82 -13.18 -9.71
CA THR A 576 -5.93 -13.94 -9.13
C THR A 576 -6.71 -13.07 -8.14
N PHE A 577 -8.00 -12.89 -8.39
CA PHE A 577 -8.92 -12.12 -7.54
C PHE A 577 -9.88 -13.08 -6.84
N ILE A 578 -9.93 -13.02 -5.50
CA ILE A 578 -10.70 -13.96 -4.68
C ILE A 578 -11.56 -13.20 -3.69
N ASP A 579 -12.86 -13.46 -3.63
CA ASP A 579 -13.76 -12.99 -2.56
C ASP A 579 -13.60 -11.49 -2.21
N ASN A 580 -13.34 -10.65 -3.20
CA ASN A 580 -13.20 -9.20 -2.99
C ASN A 580 -14.59 -8.56 -2.89
N ILE A 581 -14.66 -7.41 -2.24
CA ILE A 581 -15.90 -6.79 -1.72
C ILE A 581 -16.42 -7.57 -0.53
N THR A 582 -15.90 -7.28 0.65
CA THR A 582 -16.38 -7.84 1.91
C THR A 582 -17.32 -6.85 2.59
N ASN A 583 -18.27 -7.37 3.36
CA ASN A 583 -19.13 -6.53 4.18
C ASN A 583 -18.25 -5.73 5.15
N ALA A 584 -18.58 -4.46 5.33
CA ALA A 584 -18.26 -3.76 6.56
C ALA A 584 -19.31 -4.16 7.63
N THR A 585 -19.27 -5.40 8.14
CA THR A 585 -20.28 -5.87 9.12
C THR A 585 -20.03 -5.28 10.51
N LYS A 586 -21.13 -5.05 11.26
CA LYS A 586 -21.16 -4.63 12.68
C LYS A 586 -20.54 -5.63 13.69
N THR A 587 -19.74 -6.59 13.26
CA THR A 587 -19.41 -7.78 14.07
C THR A 587 -18.16 -7.60 14.93
N GLY A 588 -18.36 -7.07 16.13
CA GLY A 588 -17.69 -7.52 17.37
C GLY A 588 -16.20 -7.24 17.60
N ASP A 589 -15.43 -6.78 16.62
CA ASP A 589 -13.97 -6.55 16.74
C ASP A 589 -13.57 -5.09 17.03
N GLY A 590 -14.54 -4.17 17.12
CA GLY A 590 -14.33 -2.84 17.66
C GLY A 590 -13.59 -1.84 16.76
N ARG A 591 -13.43 -2.11 15.46
CA ARG A 591 -12.67 -1.23 14.54
C ARG A 591 -13.58 -0.65 13.46
N LYS A 592 -14.45 0.27 13.86
CA LYS A 592 -15.22 1.16 12.97
C LYS A 592 -14.29 2.22 12.36
N PRO A 593 -14.74 2.94 11.30
CA PRO A 593 -14.30 4.31 11.07
C PRO A 593 -14.37 5.09 12.38
N PHE A 594 -13.23 5.56 12.89
CA PHE A 594 -13.23 6.47 14.03
C PHE A 594 -13.67 7.86 13.55
N GLY A 595 -14.83 8.33 14.01
CA GLY A 595 -15.18 9.75 13.95
C GLY A 595 -15.85 10.27 12.66
N PRO A 596 -16.13 11.58 12.57
CA PRO A 596 -17.12 12.24 11.69
C PRO A 596 -16.82 12.24 10.17
N PHE A 597 -16.07 11.26 9.66
CA PHE A 597 -15.45 11.28 8.33
C PHE A 597 -16.28 10.71 7.18
N THR A 598 -17.55 10.40 7.40
CA THR A 598 -18.42 9.92 6.32
C THR A 598 -18.87 11.01 5.35
N GLU A 599 -18.25 12.19 5.41
CA GLU A 599 -18.43 13.30 4.49
C GLU A 599 -17.62 13.09 3.19
N ARG A 600 -17.77 11.94 2.53
CA ARG A 600 -17.44 11.82 1.10
C ARG A 600 -18.35 10.87 0.36
N PHE A 601 -19.59 11.30 0.14
CA PHE A 601 -20.30 11.23 -1.15
C PHE A 601 -21.49 12.20 -1.08
N GLY A 602 -21.36 13.40 -1.67
CA GLY A 602 -22.51 14.21 -2.11
C GLY A 602 -23.48 14.81 -1.06
N PHE A 603 -23.12 14.93 0.21
CA PHE A 603 -24.00 15.55 1.21
C PHE A 603 -23.65 17.04 1.45
N ASN A 604 -24.68 17.88 1.56
CA ASN A 604 -24.61 19.32 1.82
C ASN A 604 -24.25 19.58 3.29
N VAL A 605 -23.67 20.77 3.56
CA VAL A 605 -23.43 21.28 4.92
C VAL A 605 -24.67 21.10 5.81
N GLY A 606 -24.53 20.39 6.94
CA GLY A 606 -25.62 20.14 7.90
C GLY A 606 -26.30 18.77 7.80
N GLU A 607 -25.75 17.83 7.03
CA GLU A 607 -26.15 16.41 7.02
C GLU A 607 -25.25 15.57 7.95
N ARG A 608 -25.79 14.47 8.49
CA ARG A 608 -25.08 13.63 9.47
C ARG A 608 -23.85 12.97 8.87
N PRO A 609 -22.75 12.83 9.64
CA PRO A 609 -21.81 11.76 9.41
C PRO A 609 -22.46 10.44 9.87
N GLU A 610 -23.31 9.87 9.03
CA GLU A 610 -23.71 8.48 9.19
C GLU A 610 -22.53 7.63 8.71
N CYS A 611 -21.81 6.99 9.66
CA CYS A 611 -21.08 5.75 9.40
C CYS A 611 -22.02 4.94 8.52
N ALA A 612 -21.73 4.83 7.22
CA ALA A 612 -22.71 4.40 6.24
C ALA A 612 -23.38 3.13 6.78
N GLU A 613 -24.71 3.08 6.70
CA GLU A 613 -25.38 1.79 6.79
C GLU A 613 -24.63 0.82 5.88
N GLU A 614 -24.46 -0.42 6.35
CA GLU A 614 -23.65 -1.50 5.77
C GLU A 614 -23.37 -1.29 4.27
N LEU A 615 -22.08 -1.17 3.89
CA LEU A 615 -21.69 -1.17 2.49
C LEU A 615 -22.28 -2.44 1.85
N SER A 616 -23.30 -2.26 1.02
CA SER A 616 -24.00 -3.37 0.40
C SER A 616 -23.07 -4.05 -0.59
N ILE A 617 -22.63 -5.26 -0.24
CA ILE A 617 -21.82 -6.09 -1.15
C ILE A 617 -22.50 -6.20 -2.51
N SER A 618 -23.82 -6.42 -2.56
CA SER A 618 -24.54 -6.69 -3.81
C SER A 618 -24.50 -5.54 -4.81
N GLU A 619 -24.31 -4.30 -4.33
CA GLU A 619 -24.15 -3.11 -5.17
C GLU A 619 -22.68 -2.86 -5.58
N GLY A 620 -21.74 -3.61 -5.01
CA GLY A 620 -20.31 -3.46 -5.24
C GLY A 620 -19.81 -3.98 -6.58
N SER A 621 -18.53 -3.70 -6.85
CA SER A 621 -17.82 -4.21 -8.03
C SER A 621 -16.32 -4.36 -7.80
N LEU A 622 -15.71 -5.36 -8.45
CA LEU A 622 -14.30 -5.69 -8.27
C LEU A 622 -13.34 -4.61 -8.77
N PHE A 623 -13.76 -3.84 -9.79
CA PHE A 623 -12.93 -2.81 -10.42
C PHE A 623 -13.71 -1.56 -10.73
N TRP A 624 -13.05 -0.41 -10.51
CA TRP A 624 -13.57 0.88 -10.91
C TRP A 624 -12.75 1.48 -12.04
N VAL A 625 -13.42 1.76 -13.16
CA VAL A 625 -12.81 2.32 -14.38
C VAL A 625 -13.64 3.51 -14.87
N GLY A 626 -12.97 4.54 -15.40
CA GLY A 626 -13.66 5.70 -15.97
C GLY A 626 -12.86 6.98 -15.86
N THR A 627 -13.46 8.07 -15.37
CA THR A 627 -12.84 9.40 -15.36
C THR A 627 -12.50 9.89 -13.96
N LEU A 628 -11.40 10.63 -13.84
CA LEU A 628 -10.98 11.33 -12.64
C LEU A 628 -10.38 12.70 -12.99
N GLY A 629 -10.91 13.77 -12.39
CA GLY A 629 -10.36 15.14 -12.51
C GLY A 629 -10.24 15.62 -13.95
N GLY A 630 -11.20 15.29 -14.82
CA GLY A 630 -11.15 15.61 -16.24
C GLY A 630 -10.12 14.81 -17.04
N SER A 631 -9.70 13.65 -16.55
CA SER A 631 -8.93 12.65 -17.31
C SER A 631 -9.70 11.34 -17.38
N GLY A 632 -10.00 10.86 -18.58
CA GLY A 632 -10.52 9.52 -18.80
C GLY A 632 -9.40 8.48 -18.82
N CYS A 633 -9.73 7.25 -18.39
CA CYS A 633 -8.85 6.10 -18.61
C CYS A 633 -8.52 5.93 -20.09
N ASP A 634 -7.32 5.43 -20.43
CA ASP A 634 -6.97 5.13 -21.82
C ASP A 634 -5.89 4.04 -21.90
N ASN A 635 -6.02 3.12 -22.85
CA ASN A 635 -5.18 1.93 -22.98
C ASN A 635 -5.06 1.15 -21.66
N VAL A 636 -6.21 0.83 -21.06
CA VAL A 636 -6.32 -0.03 -19.87
C VAL A 636 -6.58 -1.46 -20.32
N ILE A 637 -5.82 -2.43 -19.82
CA ILE A 637 -5.84 -3.82 -20.28
C ILE A 637 -5.99 -4.76 -19.09
N PHE A 638 -7.02 -5.60 -19.11
CA PHE A 638 -7.24 -6.74 -18.23
C PHE A 638 -7.06 -8.02 -19.06
N ARG A 639 -6.03 -8.81 -18.75
CA ARG A 639 -5.72 -10.02 -19.52
C ARG A 639 -5.31 -11.21 -18.67
N GLY A 640 -5.81 -12.41 -18.97
CA GLY A 640 -5.32 -13.63 -18.33
C GLY A 640 -5.60 -13.73 -16.83
N ASN A 641 -6.42 -12.83 -16.28
CA ASN A 641 -6.71 -12.83 -14.85
C ASN A 641 -7.73 -13.93 -14.52
N ARG A 642 -7.63 -14.47 -13.31
CA ARG A 642 -8.55 -15.46 -12.76
C ARG A 642 -9.42 -14.85 -11.67
N PHE A 643 -10.71 -15.13 -11.72
CA PHE A 643 -11.70 -14.58 -10.80
C PHE A 643 -12.44 -15.69 -10.07
N GLU A 644 -12.50 -15.58 -8.74
CA GLU A 644 -13.14 -16.56 -7.87
C GLU A 644 -14.01 -15.84 -6.84
N ASP A 645 -15.26 -16.25 -6.75
CA ASP A 645 -16.12 -15.88 -5.63
C ASP A 645 -17.10 -17.02 -5.38
N SER A 646 -17.03 -17.59 -4.18
CA SER A 646 -17.89 -18.72 -3.79
C SER A 646 -18.94 -18.35 -2.75
N ARG A 647 -19.02 -17.05 -2.40
CA ARG A 647 -19.85 -16.58 -1.31
C ARG A 647 -21.31 -16.51 -1.73
N ALA A 648 -22.20 -16.80 -0.77
CA ALA A 648 -23.65 -16.71 -0.99
C ALA A 648 -24.12 -15.26 -1.22
N VAL A 649 -23.40 -14.29 -0.64
CA VAL A 649 -23.57 -12.86 -0.88
C VAL A 649 -22.28 -12.36 -1.50
N HIS A 650 -22.38 -11.85 -2.72
CA HIS A 650 -21.25 -11.48 -3.57
C HIS A 650 -21.58 -10.19 -4.32
N PRO A 651 -20.56 -9.48 -4.85
CA PRO A 651 -20.78 -8.30 -5.67
C PRO A 651 -21.65 -8.60 -6.89
N GLY A 652 -22.47 -7.62 -7.27
CA GLY A 652 -23.34 -7.75 -8.44
C GLY A 652 -22.58 -7.64 -9.76
N HIS A 653 -21.38 -7.04 -9.77
CA HIS A 653 -20.69 -6.70 -11.01
C HIS A 653 -19.17 -6.89 -10.94
N VAL A 654 -18.53 -7.21 -12.07
CA VAL A 654 -17.07 -7.24 -12.17
C VAL A 654 -16.50 -5.82 -12.27
N PHE A 655 -17.03 -5.01 -13.18
CA PHE A 655 -16.58 -3.64 -13.41
C PHE A 655 -17.69 -2.63 -13.10
N ALA A 656 -17.34 -1.50 -12.50
CA ALA A 656 -18.20 -0.33 -12.44
C ALA A 656 -17.59 0.86 -13.17
N GLN A 657 -18.47 1.60 -13.82
CA GLN A 657 -18.15 2.90 -14.40
C GLN A 657 -18.11 3.97 -13.32
N VAL A 658 -16.99 4.67 -13.22
CA VAL A 658 -16.82 5.80 -12.31
C VAL A 658 -16.63 7.09 -13.09
N LYS A 659 -17.40 8.12 -12.73
CA LYS A 659 -17.27 9.47 -13.27
C LYS A 659 -16.97 10.46 -12.16
N SER A 660 -15.79 11.04 -12.19
CA SER A 660 -15.38 12.08 -11.23
C SER A 660 -14.82 13.28 -11.99
N GLY A 661 -15.71 14.19 -12.40
CA GLY A 661 -15.39 15.48 -13.02
C GLY A 661 -14.87 15.45 -14.47
N GLY A 662 -15.21 16.51 -15.23
CA GLY A 662 -14.76 16.82 -16.59
C GLY A 662 -15.40 15.98 -17.73
N ASP A 663 -15.17 16.43 -18.96
CA ASP A 663 -15.78 15.86 -20.19
C ASP A 663 -14.84 14.95 -20.99
N ASN A 664 -13.59 14.78 -20.54
CA ASN A 664 -12.66 13.84 -21.18
C ASN A 664 -13.04 12.40 -20.81
N LEU A 665 -13.88 11.82 -21.66
CA LEU A 665 -14.39 10.46 -21.52
C LEU A 665 -13.25 9.43 -21.61
N ALA A 666 -13.44 8.31 -20.92
CA ALA A 666 -12.52 7.19 -20.98
C ALA A 666 -12.44 6.63 -22.42
N GLY A 667 -11.22 6.40 -22.89
CA GLY A 667 -10.82 5.76 -24.13
C GLY A 667 -10.46 4.28 -23.93
N ASP A 668 -9.50 3.77 -24.70
CA ASP A 668 -9.30 2.34 -24.97
C ASP A 668 -9.26 1.45 -23.72
N LEU A 669 -10.15 0.46 -23.67
CA LEU A 669 -10.25 -0.53 -22.60
C LEU A 669 -10.42 -1.93 -23.18
N THR A 670 -9.55 -2.84 -22.74
CA THR A 670 -9.48 -4.22 -23.22
C THR A 670 -9.65 -5.20 -22.04
N VAL A 671 -10.55 -6.15 -22.16
CA VAL A 671 -10.82 -7.25 -21.22
C VAL A 671 -10.81 -8.55 -22.01
N ILE A 672 -9.67 -9.25 -22.03
CA ILE A 672 -9.48 -10.42 -22.90
C ILE A 672 -8.86 -11.60 -22.18
N ASP A 673 -9.18 -12.82 -22.63
CA ASP A 673 -8.53 -14.05 -22.14
C ASP A 673 -8.61 -14.23 -20.61
N ASN A 674 -9.59 -13.62 -19.91
CA ASN A 674 -9.77 -13.79 -18.47
C ASN A 674 -10.63 -15.02 -18.16
N ASP A 675 -10.45 -15.59 -16.97
CA ASP A 675 -11.28 -16.71 -16.48
C ASP A 675 -12.29 -16.23 -15.43
N PHE A 676 -13.55 -16.12 -15.85
CA PHE A 676 -14.71 -15.81 -15.02
C PHE A 676 -15.51 -17.07 -14.64
N SER A 677 -15.05 -18.28 -14.99
CA SER A 677 -15.85 -19.50 -14.83
C SER A 677 -16.12 -19.89 -13.36
N ALA A 678 -15.39 -19.30 -12.42
CA ALA A 678 -15.58 -19.48 -10.98
C ALA A 678 -16.28 -18.28 -10.31
N LEU A 679 -16.92 -17.40 -11.07
CA LEU A 679 -17.80 -16.36 -10.54
C LEU A 679 -19.25 -16.88 -10.38
N PRO A 680 -20.02 -16.36 -9.40
CA PRO A 680 -21.41 -16.72 -9.19
C PRO A 680 -22.32 -16.38 -10.38
N ALA A 681 -23.33 -17.22 -10.60
CA ALA A 681 -24.37 -16.95 -11.58
C ALA A 681 -25.15 -15.69 -11.20
N GLY A 682 -25.25 -14.72 -12.12
CA GLY A 682 -25.92 -13.44 -11.90
C GLY A 682 -24.97 -12.26 -11.62
N MET A 683 -23.67 -12.50 -11.44
CA MET A 683 -22.69 -11.42 -11.46
C MET A 683 -22.49 -10.91 -12.89
N ALA A 684 -22.96 -9.69 -13.17
CA ALA A 684 -22.86 -9.08 -14.49
C ALA A 684 -21.46 -8.49 -14.74
N LEU A 685 -21.11 -8.29 -16.02
CA LEU A 685 -19.80 -7.71 -16.34
C LEU A 685 -19.73 -6.23 -15.95
N TRP A 686 -20.79 -5.46 -16.22
CA TRP A 686 -20.81 -3.99 -16.12
C TRP A 686 -21.89 -3.47 -15.20
N LYS A 687 -21.52 -2.63 -14.23
CA LYS A 687 -22.41 -1.70 -13.54
C LYS A 687 -22.43 -0.37 -14.30
N THR A 688 -23.50 -0.13 -15.04
CA THR A 688 -23.73 1.09 -15.84
C THR A 688 -24.55 2.10 -15.04
N ALA A 689 -23.95 2.71 -14.02
CA ALA A 689 -24.64 3.66 -13.14
C ALA A 689 -24.58 5.12 -13.62
N ASN A 690 -23.75 5.41 -14.62
CA ASN A 690 -23.43 6.78 -15.04
C ASN A 690 -23.49 6.90 -16.57
N ASP A 691 -24.29 7.83 -17.08
CA ASP A 691 -24.26 8.17 -18.50
C ASP A 691 -22.96 8.91 -18.86
N ASN A 692 -22.50 8.71 -20.11
CA ASN A 692 -21.40 9.49 -20.69
C ASN A 692 -20.08 9.34 -19.90
N VAL A 693 -19.61 8.09 -19.71
CA VAL A 693 -18.32 7.77 -19.07
C VAL A 693 -17.27 7.40 -20.12
N PHE A 694 -17.63 6.53 -21.05
CA PHE A 694 -16.78 6.09 -22.15
C PHE A 694 -17.02 6.91 -23.41
N GLN A 695 -15.97 7.10 -24.21
CA GLN A 695 -16.09 7.76 -25.50
C GLN A 695 -17.07 6.99 -26.40
N PRO A 696 -17.98 7.70 -27.12
CA PRO A 696 -18.95 7.04 -27.99
C PRO A 696 -18.29 6.20 -29.08
N ALA A 697 -17.13 6.62 -29.61
CA ALA A 697 -16.40 5.90 -30.66
C ALA A 697 -15.45 4.81 -30.12
N MET A 698 -15.41 4.55 -28.81
CA MET A 698 -14.38 3.70 -28.23
C MET A 698 -14.71 2.21 -28.32
N PRO A 699 -13.75 1.36 -28.70
CA PRO A 699 -13.89 -0.07 -28.59
C PRO A 699 -13.72 -0.50 -27.12
N LEU A 700 -14.77 -1.07 -26.53
CA LEU A 700 -14.60 -1.99 -25.41
C LEU A 700 -14.23 -3.34 -26.03
N ARG A 701 -12.95 -3.73 -25.95
CA ARG A 701 -12.52 -5.03 -26.49
C ARG A 701 -12.74 -6.11 -25.45
N ILE A 702 -13.85 -6.82 -25.54
CA ILE A 702 -14.25 -7.84 -24.56
C ILE A 702 -14.36 -9.17 -25.29
N ALA A 703 -13.31 -10.00 -25.25
CA ALA A 703 -13.23 -11.22 -26.06
C ALA A 703 -12.47 -12.37 -25.40
N GLY A 704 -12.86 -13.62 -25.65
CA GLY A 704 -12.15 -14.81 -25.17
C GLY A 704 -12.18 -14.97 -23.65
N ASN A 705 -13.16 -14.37 -22.97
CA ASN A 705 -13.24 -14.47 -21.52
C ASN A 705 -14.09 -15.69 -21.14
N ARG A 706 -13.43 -16.73 -20.64
CA ARG A 706 -14.06 -17.98 -20.23
C ARG A 706 -15.09 -17.73 -19.14
N GLY A 707 -16.28 -18.35 -19.24
CA GLY A 707 -17.38 -18.15 -18.29
C GLY A 707 -18.23 -16.90 -18.53
N HIS A 708 -17.88 -16.07 -19.52
CA HIS A 708 -18.69 -14.98 -20.01
C HIS A 708 -19.14 -15.23 -21.47
N VAL A 709 -20.19 -14.56 -21.92
CA VAL A 709 -20.73 -14.72 -23.29
C VAL A 709 -19.75 -14.30 -24.39
N SER A 710 -18.68 -13.59 -24.05
CA SER A 710 -17.63 -13.18 -25.00
C SER A 710 -16.61 -14.28 -25.33
N ASP A 711 -16.77 -15.50 -24.81
CA ASP A 711 -15.95 -16.67 -25.19
C ASP A 711 -16.29 -17.20 -26.60
N ALA A 712 -17.43 -16.80 -27.16
CA ALA A 712 -17.88 -17.20 -28.49
C ALA A 712 -18.80 -16.15 -29.13
N PRO A 713 -19.11 -16.24 -30.43
CA PRO A 713 -20.13 -15.40 -31.06
C PRO A 713 -21.51 -15.59 -30.42
N VAL A 714 -22.22 -14.48 -30.20
CA VAL A 714 -23.60 -14.45 -29.65
C VAL A 714 -24.59 -14.18 -30.77
N ILE A 715 -25.74 -14.87 -30.74
CA ILE A 715 -26.79 -14.71 -31.75
C ILE A 715 -27.97 -13.97 -31.14
N GLU A 716 -28.24 -12.77 -31.63
CA GLU A 716 -29.41 -11.96 -31.28
C GLU A 716 -30.45 -12.02 -32.39
N THR A 717 -31.72 -12.21 -32.03
CA THR A 717 -32.83 -12.21 -32.99
C THR A 717 -33.81 -11.11 -32.64
N VAL A 718 -34.03 -10.18 -33.58
CA VAL A 718 -34.89 -9.01 -33.40
C VAL A 718 -35.98 -9.03 -34.45
N SER A 719 -37.23 -8.95 -34.00
CA SER A 719 -38.39 -8.76 -34.88
C SER A 719 -38.79 -7.30 -34.93
N LEU A 720 -38.75 -6.76 -36.14
CA LEU A 720 -39.10 -5.39 -36.49
C LEU A 720 -40.57 -5.35 -36.93
N THR A 721 -41.39 -4.62 -36.19
CA THR A 721 -42.81 -4.40 -36.49
C THR A 721 -43.16 -2.92 -36.67
N GLY A 722 -42.15 -2.05 -36.67
CA GLY A 722 -42.29 -0.61 -36.86
C GLY A 722 -40.93 0.08 -36.99
N THR A 723 -40.96 1.41 -37.18
CA THR A 723 -39.77 2.27 -37.18
C THR A 723 -39.37 2.65 -35.75
N GLY A 724 -38.10 3.02 -35.56
CA GLY A 724 -37.56 3.48 -34.28
C GLY A 724 -36.30 2.73 -33.82
N VAL A 725 -35.77 3.18 -32.68
CA VAL A 725 -34.52 2.66 -32.10
C VAL A 725 -34.80 1.39 -31.30
N PHE A 726 -33.95 0.38 -31.47
CA PHE A 726 -33.96 -0.86 -30.71
C PHE A 726 -32.55 -1.25 -30.28
N ALA A 727 -32.44 -2.01 -29.19
CA ALA A 727 -31.17 -2.44 -28.62
C ALA A 727 -30.82 -3.87 -29.08
N VAL A 728 -29.53 -4.11 -29.25
CA VAL A 728 -28.93 -5.44 -29.45
C VAL A 728 -27.90 -5.60 -28.33
N THR A 729 -28.14 -6.53 -27.41
CA THR A 729 -27.38 -6.69 -26.15
C THR A 729 -26.69 -8.06 -26.06
N PRO A 730 -25.68 -8.33 -26.90
CA PRO A 730 -24.94 -9.60 -26.86
C PRO A 730 -24.04 -9.76 -25.62
N GLY A 731 -24.01 -8.77 -24.71
CA GLY A 731 -23.20 -8.75 -23.49
C GLY A 731 -21.83 -8.07 -23.65
N PHE A 732 -21.51 -7.57 -24.85
CA PHE A 732 -20.26 -6.86 -25.18
C PHE A 732 -20.44 -5.99 -26.42
N ARG A 733 -19.48 -5.09 -26.69
CA ARG A 733 -19.40 -4.37 -27.97
C ARG A 733 -18.73 -5.27 -29.01
N PRO A 734 -19.45 -5.81 -30.01
CA PRO A 734 -18.84 -6.71 -31.00
C PRO A 734 -17.83 -5.99 -31.89
N SER A 735 -16.76 -6.69 -32.27
CA SER A 735 -15.79 -6.22 -33.26
C SER A 735 -16.29 -6.45 -34.70
N HIS A 736 -17.15 -7.43 -34.88
CA HIS A 736 -17.76 -7.82 -36.16
C HIS A 736 -19.18 -8.32 -35.94
N VAL A 737 -20.10 -7.93 -36.81
CA VAL A 737 -21.47 -8.44 -36.80
C VAL A 737 -21.84 -8.92 -38.18
N ARG A 738 -22.32 -10.16 -38.27
CA ARG A 738 -22.96 -10.69 -39.48
C ARG A 738 -24.47 -10.66 -39.30
N VAL A 739 -25.19 -10.14 -40.29
CA VAL A 739 -26.64 -9.97 -40.27
C VAL A 739 -27.28 -10.89 -41.30
N TYR A 740 -28.33 -11.58 -40.89
CA TYR A 740 -29.25 -12.27 -41.77
C TYR A 740 -30.62 -11.62 -41.60
N ALA A 741 -31.21 -11.11 -42.68
CA ALA A 741 -32.50 -10.44 -42.61
C ALA A 741 -33.55 -11.23 -43.40
N HIS A 742 -34.78 -11.32 -42.88
CA HIS A 742 -35.90 -11.93 -43.58
C HIS A 742 -37.17 -11.10 -43.47
N THR A 743 -38.02 -11.17 -44.48
CA THR A 743 -39.36 -10.57 -44.52
C THR A 743 -40.38 -11.59 -45.04
N SER A 744 -41.66 -11.25 -45.05
CA SER A 744 -42.73 -12.09 -45.65
C SER A 744 -42.48 -12.40 -47.12
N ASP A 745 -41.89 -11.47 -47.87
CA ASP A 745 -41.65 -11.58 -49.31
C ASP A 745 -40.25 -12.15 -49.67
N VAL A 746 -39.32 -12.21 -48.71
CA VAL A 746 -37.95 -12.73 -48.89
C VAL A 746 -37.73 -13.96 -47.99
N ASN A 747 -37.98 -15.16 -48.52
CA ASN A 747 -38.02 -16.42 -47.76
C ASN A 747 -36.71 -17.25 -47.74
N ASP A 748 -35.60 -16.78 -48.34
CA ASP A 748 -34.31 -17.50 -48.32
C ASP A 748 -33.23 -16.79 -47.46
N LEU A 749 -32.99 -17.32 -46.26
CA LEU A 749 -31.97 -16.82 -45.32
C LEU A 749 -30.54 -16.90 -45.83
N ARG A 750 -30.24 -17.69 -46.88
CA ARG A 750 -28.90 -17.74 -47.49
C ARG A 750 -28.66 -16.60 -48.47
N ALA A 751 -29.72 -15.94 -48.96
CA ALA A 751 -29.63 -14.90 -49.96
C ALA A 751 -29.43 -13.49 -49.36
N ALA A 752 -29.91 -13.20 -48.15
CA ALA A 752 -29.88 -11.85 -47.55
C ALA A 752 -28.89 -11.73 -46.37
N ILE A 753 -27.59 -11.78 -46.68
CA ILE A 753 -26.49 -11.71 -45.70
C ILE A 753 -25.74 -10.38 -45.84
N GLY A 754 -25.47 -9.70 -44.73
CA GLY A 754 -24.58 -8.54 -44.65
C GLY A 754 -23.58 -8.66 -43.50
N GLU A 755 -22.53 -7.85 -43.52
CA GLU A 755 -21.60 -7.77 -42.40
C GLU A 755 -21.02 -6.36 -42.22
N PHE A 756 -20.61 -6.05 -40.99
CA PHE A 756 -19.93 -4.81 -40.67
C PHE A 756 -18.92 -5.04 -39.54
N THR A 757 -17.85 -4.26 -39.58
CA THR A 757 -16.75 -4.32 -38.61
C THR A 757 -16.47 -2.92 -38.07
N TRP A 758 -15.90 -2.86 -36.88
CA TRP A 758 -15.38 -1.61 -36.33
C TRP A 758 -13.88 -1.71 -36.09
N THR A 759 -13.18 -0.67 -36.47
CA THR A 759 -11.76 -0.49 -36.16
C THR A 759 -11.58 0.06 -34.76
N ARG A 760 -10.32 0.14 -34.33
CA ARG A 760 -9.98 0.59 -32.98
C ARG A 760 -10.28 2.07 -32.72
N ASP A 761 -10.32 2.90 -33.76
CA ASP A 761 -10.72 4.31 -33.66
C ASP A 761 -12.25 4.49 -33.68
N GLY A 762 -13.01 3.39 -33.63
CA GLY A 762 -14.46 3.41 -33.71
C GLY A 762 -15.01 3.65 -35.10
N SER A 763 -14.15 3.84 -36.11
CA SER A 763 -14.62 3.99 -37.47
C SER A 763 -15.22 2.68 -37.94
N ARG A 764 -16.41 2.79 -38.53
CA ARG A 764 -17.12 1.66 -39.09
C ARG A 764 -16.50 1.36 -40.45
N ASN A 765 -15.92 0.17 -40.59
CA ASN A 765 -15.49 -0.34 -41.88
C ASN A 765 -16.64 -1.15 -42.46
N ASP A 766 -17.33 -0.54 -43.42
CA ASP A 766 -18.44 -1.14 -44.13
C ASP A 766 -17.94 -2.10 -45.21
N PHE A 767 -18.16 -3.38 -44.96
CA PHE A 767 -18.28 -4.39 -46.02
C PHE A 767 -19.77 -4.69 -46.20
N SER A 768 -20.57 -3.68 -46.53
CA SER A 768 -22.02 -3.83 -46.66
C SER A 768 -22.38 -4.53 -47.98
N TRP A 769 -22.83 -5.78 -47.89
CA TRP A 769 -23.52 -6.48 -48.98
C TRP A 769 -25.01 -6.12 -48.86
N SER A 770 -25.56 -5.35 -49.81
CA SER A 770 -27.01 -5.21 -49.94
C SER A 770 -27.50 -6.05 -51.11
N LEU A 771 -28.60 -6.78 -50.89
CA LEU A 771 -29.25 -7.61 -51.91
C LEU A 771 -30.40 -6.79 -52.50
N ALA A 772 -30.29 -6.40 -53.78
CA ALA A 772 -31.40 -5.82 -54.53
C ALA A 772 -31.80 -6.79 -55.65
N ALA A 773 -33.08 -7.17 -55.73
CA ALA A 773 -33.59 -7.86 -56.92
C ALA A 773 -33.77 -6.83 -58.05
N ASP A 774 -33.21 -7.10 -59.22
CA ASP A 774 -33.55 -6.38 -60.44
C ASP A 774 -35.01 -6.67 -60.84
N ALA A 775 -35.54 -5.91 -61.80
CA ALA A 775 -36.91 -6.06 -62.29
C ALA A 775 -37.21 -7.44 -62.93
N SER A 776 -36.22 -8.33 -63.04
CA SER A 776 -36.31 -9.70 -63.54
C SER A 776 -36.16 -10.76 -62.45
N GLY A 777 -36.00 -10.35 -61.18
CA GLY A 777 -35.77 -11.25 -60.04
C GLY A 777 -34.32 -11.71 -59.86
N ASN A 778 -33.34 -11.11 -60.56
CA ASN A 778 -31.92 -11.41 -60.36
C ASN A 778 -31.31 -10.47 -59.32
N PHE A 779 -30.46 -10.99 -58.44
CA PHE A 779 -29.87 -10.20 -57.35
C PHE A 779 -28.62 -9.42 -57.79
N GLU A 780 -28.62 -8.09 -57.63
CA GLU A 780 -27.45 -7.21 -57.77
C GLU A 780 -26.98 -6.65 -56.41
N THR A 781 -25.66 -6.50 -56.27
CA THR A 781 -25.00 -5.94 -55.07
C THR A 781 -24.72 -4.44 -55.22
N ARG A 782 -25.10 -3.62 -54.23
CA ARG A 782 -24.73 -2.18 -54.15
C ARG A 782 -24.15 -1.78 -52.79
N PHE A 783 -23.23 -0.81 -52.78
CA PHE A 783 -22.56 -0.26 -51.58
C PHE A 783 -23.20 1.07 -51.11
N PHE A 784 -23.47 1.20 -49.82
CA PHE A 784 -23.95 2.46 -49.20
C PHE A 784 -23.26 2.68 -47.84
N SER A 785 -22.89 3.93 -47.53
CA SER A 785 -21.97 4.28 -46.43
C SER A 785 -22.60 4.45 -45.04
N SER A 786 -23.91 4.19 -44.86
CA SER A 786 -24.61 4.40 -43.58
C SER A 786 -25.49 3.23 -43.14
N ASP A 787 -25.90 2.36 -44.07
CA ASP A 787 -26.96 1.38 -43.82
C ASP A 787 -26.37 0.10 -43.19
N VAL A 788 -26.95 -0.38 -42.09
CA VAL A 788 -26.63 -1.69 -41.47
C VAL A 788 -27.42 -2.79 -42.17
N VAL A 789 -28.68 -2.52 -42.49
CA VAL A 789 -29.54 -3.39 -43.31
C VAL A 789 -30.27 -2.53 -44.32
N ARG A 790 -30.29 -2.95 -45.58
CA ARG A 790 -31.17 -2.43 -46.62
C ARG A 790 -31.75 -3.60 -47.41
N ILE A 791 -33.06 -3.73 -47.42
CA ILE A 791 -33.81 -4.72 -48.21
C ILE A 791 -34.66 -3.95 -49.21
N THR A 792 -34.66 -4.39 -50.47
CA THR A 792 -35.57 -3.87 -51.50
C THR A 792 -36.51 -4.94 -52.00
N ASP A 793 -37.70 -4.54 -52.45
CA ASP A 793 -38.62 -5.42 -53.16
C ASP A 793 -38.13 -5.73 -54.60
N GLN A 794 -38.91 -6.54 -55.32
CA GLN A 794 -38.68 -6.89 -56.74
C GLN A 794 -38.72 -5.70 -57.71
N PHE A 795 -39.16 -4.52 -57.26
CA PHE A 795 -39.20 -3.29 -58.04
C PHE A 795 -38.10 -2.30 -57.62
N ALA A 796 -37.14 -2.75 -56.82
CA ALA A 796 -36.06 -1.97 -56.22
C ALA A 796 -36.52 -0.84 -55.26
N ASN A 797 -37.77 -0.90 -54.75
CA ASN A 797 -38.21 -0.02 -53.67
C ASN A 797 -37.65 -0.51 -52.34
N GLN A 798 -37.24 0.39 -51.45
CA GLN A 798 -36.76 0.00 -50.12
C GLN A 798 -37.93 -0.43 -49.25
N VAL A 799 -37.84 -1.63 -48.67
CA VAL A 799 -38.86 -2.19 -47.76
C VAL A 799 -38.40 -2.25 -46.31
N CYS A 800 -37.09 -2.34 -46.09
CA CYS A 800 -36.47 -2.26 -44.78
C CYS A 800 -35.16 -1.47 -44.86
N ARG A 801 -34.97 -0.52 -43.94
CA ARG A 801 -33.71 0.20 -43.77
C ARG A 801 -33.41 0.34 -42.28
N VAL A 802 -32.27 -0.16 -41.87
CA VAL A 802 -31.78 -0.10 -40.49
C VAL A 802 -30.40 0.52 -40.48
N GLU A 803 -30.19 1.49 -39.59
CA GLU A 803 -28.93 2.22 -39.43
C GLU A 803 -28.35 1.97 -38.03
N PHE A 804 -27.05 2.15 -37.89
CA PHE A 804 -26.42 2.19 -36.57
C PHE A 804 -26.84 3.48 -35.87
N SER A 805 -27.24 3.38 -34.60
CA SER A 805 -27.62 4.54 -33.80
C SER A 805 -26.51 4.96 -32.85
N ASN A 806 -26.15 4.09 -31.90
CA ASN A 806 -25.16 4.38 -30.87
C ASN A 806 -24.62 3.09 -30.23
N TRP A 807 -23.50 3.21 -29.53
CA TRP A 807 -22.95 2.14 -28.72
C TRP A 807 -23.61 2.06 -27.36
N LYS A 808 -23.72 0.84 -26.84
CA LYS A 808 -24.01 0.55 -25.43
C LYS A 808 -22.81 -0.17 -24.82
N GLU A 809 -22.73 -0.27 -23.50
CA GLU A 809 -21.63 -0.97 -22.81
C GLU A 809 -21.61 -2.47 -23.10
N ASP A 810 -22.79 -3.08 -23.16
CA ASP A 810 -23.03 -4.50 -23.37
C ASP A 810 -23.54 -4.81 -24.79
N GLY A 811 -23.42 -3.86 -25.72
CA GLY A 811 -23.98 -4.00 -27.06
C GLY A 811 -24.03 -2.71 -27.86
N PHE A 812 -25.08 -2.57 -28.64
CA PHE A 812 -25.29 -1.41 -29.51
C PHE A 812 -26.77 -1.20 -29.78
N ALA A 813 -27.12 -0.01 -30.27
CA ALA A 813 -28.47 0.32 -30.70
C ALA A 813 -28.49 0.53 -32.22
N LEU A 814 -29.55 0.03 -32.84
CA LEU A 814 -29.87 0.23 -34.24
C LEU A 814 -31.16 1.04 -34.36
N ASN A 815 -31.35 1.73 -35.48
CA ASN A 815 -32.55 2.50 -35.77
C ASN A 815 -33.21 1.99 -37.05
N THR A 816 -34.43 1.48 -36.95
CA THR A 816 -35.25 1.15 -38.12
C THR A 816 -35.80 2.44 -38.70
N VAL A 817 -35.16 2.92 -39.77
CA VAL A 817 -35.50 4.19 -40.45
C VAL A 817 -36.69 4.00 -41.39
N LEU A 818 -36.79 2.83 -42.02
CA LEU A 818 -37.88 2.48 -42.92
C LEU A 818 -38.28 1.03 -42.69
N LEU A 819 -39.59 0.79 -42.61
CA LEU A 819 -40.16 -0.54 -42.56
C LEU A 819 -41.55 -0.52 -43.19
N THR A 820 -41.73 -1.20 -44.33
CA THR A 820 -43.02 -1.33 -45.01
C THR A 820 -43.69 -2.68 -44.75
N GLU A 821 -42.93 -3.67 -44.32
CA GLU A 821 -43.39 -5.01 -43.91
C GLU A 821 -42.56 -5.51 -42.72
N ASN A 822 -43.11 -6.45 -41.94
CA ASN A 822 -42.38 -7.02 -40.80
C ASN A 822 -41.09 -7.68 -41.28
N CYS A 823 -40.00 -7.40 -40.56
CA CYS A 823 -38.70 -7.97 -40.84
C CYS A 823 -38.15 -8.61 -39.56
N THR A 824 -37.39 -9.68 -39.67
CA THR A 824 -36.64 -10.20 -38.54
C THR A 824 -35.17 -10.26 -38.91
N LEU A 825 -34.36 -9.73 -38.00
CA LEU A 825 -32.91 -9.71 -38.08
C LEU A 825 -32.35 -10.79 -37.17
N LYS A 826 -31.43 -11.60 -37.69
CA LYS A 826 -30.56 -12.45 -36.91
C LYS A 826 -29.14 -11.89 -37.00
N LEU A 827 -28.63 -11.41 -35.87
CA LEU A 827 -27.33 -10.78 -35.74
C LEU A 827 -26.38 -11.76 -35.06
N VAL A 828 -25.33 -12.18 -35.75
CA VAL A 828 -24.22 -12.96 -35.18
C VAL A 828 -23.14 -11.97 -34.76
N CYS A 829 -23.10 -11.68 -33.47
CA CYS A 829 -22.21 -10.72 -32.83
C CYS A 829 -20.91 -11.42 -32.42
N CYS A 830 -19.80 -11.08 -33.07
CA CYS A 830 -18.48 -11.61 -32.76
C CYS A 830 -17.74 -10.66 -31.79
N PRO A 831 -17.17 -11.18 -30.68
CA PRO A 831 -16.36 -10.42 -29.74
C PRO A 831 -15.22 -9.61 -30.36
#